data_AF-A0AAE1GNS5-F1
#
_entry.id   AF-A0AAE1GNS5-F1
#
_cell.length_a   1.000
_cell.length_b   1.000
_cell.length_c   1.000
_cell.angle_alpha   90.00
_cell.angle_beta   90.00
_cell.angle_gamma   90.00
#
_symmetry.space_group_name_H-M   'P 1'
#
loop_
_entity.id
_entity.type
_entity.pdbx_description
1 polymer ?
#
loop_
_entity_poly.entity_id
_entity_poly.type
_entity_poly.pdbx_seq_one_letter_code
_entity_poly.pdbx_strand_id
1 'polypeptide(L)'
;MNALDITTNFLFSVVEKTILSKKETWGEEKLSDEAVSQMSKLVGELFKVSFTTLDNNQVSSQSLHLPDTRGYLQPVNKLCFDDGSKLSSGNLLCVHHNFKVSKGILKWLGLVSKTQKRLEGSSHRMHFGQKEPLTTRLRNILQDYPYDSGIMKELLQNADDSGATEIAFIIDLRHLPTDTLFDKKYAQLQGPSLSVYNNKGFTANDLKSIQDLGNSTKKEDPTCTGQYGIGFNAVYHLTDAPSFLTKGPDVPQGSTICMFDPHCRYDPSATVEAPGVRFTNLDELRKDHPDSFTGYLETKLLQKEGTVFRLPLRSSADSDISKNVVTKSDLKKLVLEFQDEMSKCMLFLRCVRKASVVKIDKTGKWHEVYSVNSKVSKEVDLLSSILCRKKQSTNTNENLYAPEMVRDSYKMQITDNTEETSKWVIVQQVGAHNKESVPDIVKEAFHLGSLRLLPHASVALLLNTNIKNIKNLFTTSCYLPLPAASGLHFSVNGHFALSSSRQDLWKGTGDCKALWNQWLMKEVLVPAAVYALDNYRLNTIHQTSNYLNELEYSSMIYSFQKLLPNMNDMKSAMWKCFTKWFYDHVKDNGIPFFDVFIPESDKVQKCSQGYRRPMYSTTTPDQPRNGHLHWHPLTEWSLTLASTHRISQ
;
A
#
# COMPACT_ATOMS: atom_id res chain seq x y z
N MET A 1 -48.46 -30.61 20.68
CA MET A 1 -48.25 -30.64 19.21
C MET A 1 -49.29 -31.50 18.48
N ASN A 2 -50.17 -32.26 19.15
CA ASN A 2 -51.27 -33.00 18.49
C ASN A 2 -52.58 -32.21 18.30
N ALA A 3 -52.61 -30.91 18.63
CA ALA A 3 -53.80 -30.07 18.50
C ALA A 3 -53.79 -29.17 17.24
N LEU A 4 -52.74 -29.25 16.41
CA LEU A 4 -52.55 -28.37 15.26
C LEU A 4 -52.33 -29.09 13.92
N ASP A 5 -52.36 -30.43 13.91
CA ASP A 5 -52.16 -31.26 12.70
C ASP A 5 -50.91 -30.86 11.89
N ILE A 6 -49.76 -30.94 12.54
CA ILE A 6 -48.49 -30.43 12.03
C ILE A 6 -47.51 -31.62 11.84
N THR A 7 -47.24 -31.99 10.59
CA THR A 7 -46.23 -32.98 10.18
C THR A 7 -44.93 -32.31 9.69
N THR A 8 -43.82 -33.02 9.87
CA THR A 8 -42.42 -32.59 9.81
C THR A 8 -41.91 -32.11 8.44
N ASN A 9 -41.65 -30.80 8.32
CA ASN A 9 -40.57 -30.10 7.61
C ASN A 9 -41.01 -28.66 7.35
N PHE A 10 -40.81 -27.77 8.33
CA PHE A 10 -41.21 -26.36 8.16
C PHE A 10 -40.16 -25.56 7.43
N LEU A 11 -40.57 -24.94 6.33
CA LEU A 11 -39.91 -23.77 5.79
C LEU A 11 -40.18 -22.58 6.72
N PHE A 12 -39.16 -21.77 7.01
CA PHE A 12 -39.25 -20.55 7.82
C PHE A 12 -40.45 -19.67 7.43
N SER A 13 -40.68 -19.52 6.12
CA SER A 13 -41.78 -18.73 5.55
C SER A 13 -43.19 -19.24 5.91
N VAL A 14 -43.35 -20.54 6.19
CA VAL A 14 -44.65 -21.13 6.57
C VAL A 14 -44.97 -20.82 8.03
N VAL A 15 -43.98 -20.95 8.92
CA VAL A 15 -44.16 -20.64 10.35
C VAL A 15 -44.37 -19.13 10.52
N GLU A 16 -43.61 -18.31 9.79
CA GLU A 16 -43.77 -16.86 9.77
C GLU A 16 -45.17 -16.44 9.29
N LYS A 17 -45.63 -16.94 8.13
CA LYS A 17 -46.98 -16.68 7.63
C LYS A 17 -48.07 -17.14 8.60
N THR A 18 -47.87 -18.26 9.28
CA THR A 18 -48.82 -18.75 10.29
C THR A 18 -48.92 -17.81 11.48
N ILE A 19 -47.81 -17.23 11.95
CA ILE A 19 -47.85 -16.27 13.04
C ILE A 19 -48.48 -14.94 12.58
N LEU A 20 -48.21 -14.52 11.34
CA LEU A 20 -48.80 -13.30 10.76
C LEU A 20 -50.31 -13.44 10.51
N SER A 21 -50.80 -14.57 9.97
CA SER A 21 -52.24 -14.80 9.74
C SER A 21 -53.04 -14.88 11.04
N LYS A 22 -52.39 -15.30 12.13
CA LYS A 22 -53.00 -15.28 13.45
C LYS A 22 -53.30 -13.86 13.96
N LYS A 23 -52.53 -12.84 13.55
CA LYS A 23 -52.89 -11.43 13.81
C LYS A 23 -54.21 -11.06 13.12
N GLU A 24 -54.40 -11.50 11.88
CA GLU A 24 -55.65 -11.26 11.13
C GLU A 24 -56.85 -12.01 11.75
N THR A 25 -56.60 -13.18 12.36
CA THR A 25 -57.64 -14.00 13.00
C THR A 25 -58.03 -13.47 14.39
N TRP A 26 -57.04 -13.02 15.19
CA TRP A 26 -57.25 -12.54 16.56
C TRP A 26 -57.63 -11.05 16.61
N GLY A 27 -57.41 -10.30 15.52
CA GLY A 27 -57.79 -8.89 15.42
C GLY A 27 -57.17 -8.02 16.51
N GLU A 28 -57.96 -7.05 16.99
CA GLU A 28 -57.60 -6.18 18.12
C GLU A 28 -58.13 -6.72 19.47
N GLU A 29 -58.59 -7.97 19.51
CA GLU A 29 -59.16 -8.57 20.71
C GLU A 29 -58.09 -8.99 21.72
N LYS A 30 -58.50 -9.11 22.98
CA LYS A 30 -57.64 -9.60 24.06
C LYS A 30 -57.47 -11.11 23.95
N LEU A 31 -56.23 -11.58 23.82
CA LEU A 31 -55.88 -13.00 23.80
C LEU A 31 -56.10 -13.65 25.17
N SER A 32 -56.58 -14.91 25.16
CA SER A 32 -56.58 -15.77 26.35
C SER A 32 -55.16 -16.27 26.68
N ASP A 33 -54.94 -16.71 27.90
CA ASP A 33 -53.65 -17.26 28.33
C ASP A 33 -53.22 -18.50 27.52
N GLU A 34 -54.19 -19.33 27.11
CA GLU A 34 -53.95 -20.47 26.22
C GLU A 34 -53.48 -19.99 24.85
N ALA A 35 -54.10 -18.95 24.29
CA ALA A 35 -53.71 -18.37 23.00
C ALA A 35 -52.30 -17.75 23.07
N VAL A 36 -51.97 -17.05 24.16
CA VAL A 36 -50.61 -16.53 24.41
C VAL A 36 -49.58 -17.68 24.49
N SER A 37 -49.91 -18.77 25.18
CA SER A 37 -49.04 -19.95 25.29
C SER A 37 -48.84 -20.67 23.96
N GLN A 38 -49.88 -20.73 23.12
CA GLN A 38 -49.77 -21.27 21.76
C GLN A 38 -48.84 -20.41 20.91
N MET A 39 -48.96 -19.09 20.98
CA MET A 39 -48.09 -18.17 20.26
C MET A 39 -46.63 -18.27 20.72
N SER A 40 -46.37 -18.41 22.03
CA SER A 40 -45.00 -18.57 22.53
C SER A 40 -44.34 -19.84 22.00
N LYS A 41 -45.12 -20.93 21.81
CA LYS A 41 -44.62 -22.17 21.20
C LYS A 41 -44.33 -21.99 19.71
N LEU A 42 -45.23 -21.33 18.96
CA LEU A 42 -45.02 -21.03 17.53
C LEU A 42 -43.74 -20.20 17.30
N VAL A 43 -43.52 -19.18 18.12
CA VAL A 43 -42.31 -18.36 18.08
C VAL A 43 -41.06 -19.15 18.48
N GLY A 44 -41.17 -20.07 19.44
CA GLY A 44 -40.10 -21.00 19.80
C GLY A 44 -39.72 -21.93 18.64
N GLU A 45 -40.69 -22.45 17.89
CA GLU A 45 -40.44 -23.26 16.70
C GLU A 45 -39.86 -22.44 15.53
N LEU A 46 -40.35 -21.21 15.33
CA LEU A 46 -39.78 -20.28 14.34
C LEU A 46 -38.28 -20.06 14.58
N PHE A 47 -37.90 -19.84 15.84
CA PHE A 47 -36.49 -19.69 16.23
C PHE A 47 -35.68 -20.96 15.91
N LYS A 48 -36.18 -22.15 16.24
CA LYS A 48 -35.49 -23.41 15.94
C LYS A 48 -35.25 -23.61 14.44
N VAL A 49 -36.27 -23.36 13.62
CA VAL A 49 -36.19 -23.50 12.16
C VAL A 49 -35.16 -22.52 11.58
N SER A 50 -35.14 -21.27 12.06
CA SER A 50 -34.16 -20.26 11.62
C SER A 50 -32.70 -20.67 11.88
N PHE A 51 -32.44 -21.40 12.97
CA PHE A 51 -31.08 -21.83 13.34
C PHE A 51 -30.59 -23.01 12.50
N THR A 52 -31.50 -23.84 12.00
CA THR A 52 -31.18 -25.02 11.19
C THR A 52 -30.98 -24.74 9.71
N THR A 53 -31.47 -23.61 9.19
CA THR A 53 -31.48 -23.33 7.74
C THR A 53 -30.21 -22.67 7.19
N LEU A 54 -29.14 -22.44 7.98
CA LEU A 54 -27.90 -21.72 7.59
C LEU A 54 -28.09 -20.28 7.03
N ASP A 55 -29.31 -19.89 6.71
CA ASP A 55 -29.73 -18.53 6.43
C ASP A 55 -29.98 -17.78 7.74
N ASN A 56 -29.14 -16.79 8.05
CA ASN A 56 -29.36 -15.79 9.10
C ASN A 56 -30.49 -14.80 8.73
N ASN A 57 -31.63 -15.31 8.25
CA ASN A 57 -32.80 -14.48 7.97
C ASN A 57 -33.41 -14.05 9.30
N GLN A 58 -33.06 -12.84 9.75
CA GLN A 58 -33.81 -12.16 10.81
C GLN A 58 -35.22 -11.91 10.28
N VAL A 59 -36.24 -12.37 11.02
CA VAL A 59 -37.63 -11.94 10.81
C VAL A 59 -37.64 -10.42 10.82
N SER A 60 -38.31 -9.79 9.85
CA SER A 60 -38.49 -8.33 9.88
C SER A 60 -39.22 -7.96 11.18
N SER A 61 -38.50 -7.40 12.14
CA SER A 61 -38.99 -7.02 13.48
C SER A 61 -40.15 -6.01 13.44
N GLN A 62 -40.47 -5.47 12.25
CA GLN A 62 -41.57 -4.55 12.00
C GLN A 62 -42.91 -5.26 11.70
N SER A 63 -42.92 -6.53 11.29
CA SER A 63 -44.18 -7.24 10.95
C SER A 63 -44.77 -8.04 12.11
N LEU A 64 -43.92 -8.55 13.01
CA LEU A 64 -44.36 -9.45 14.09
C LEU A 64 -45.01 -8.68 15.25
N HIS A 65 -46.12 -9.23 15.77
CA HIS A 65 -46.84 -8.71 16.92
C HIS A 65 -46.86 -9.75 18.03
N LEU A 66 -46.60 -9.33 19.27
CA LEU A 66 -46.64 -10.17 20.46
C LEU A 66 -47.65 -9.61 21.47
N PRO A 67 -48.23 -10.44 22.35
CA PRO A 67 -49.15 -9.96 23.36
C PRO A 67 -48.42 -9.13 24.42
N ASP A 68 -48.95 -7.93 24.72
CA ASP A 68 -48.56 -7.13 25.87
C ASP A 68 -49.05 -7.77 27.17
N THR A 69 -48.69 -7.22 28.34
CA THR A 69 -49.15 -7.71 29.66
C THR A 69 -50.66 -7.71 29.87
N ARG A 70 -51.44 -7.04 29.01
CA ARG A 70 -52.91 -7.02 29.05
C ARG A 70 -53.52 -8.02 28.07
N GLY A 71 -52.70 -8.71 27.26
CA GLY A 71 -53.12 -9.72 26.30
C GLY A 71 -53.40 -9.17 24.89
N TYR A 72 -53.06 -7.92 24.60
CA TYR A 72 -53.28 -7.33 23.28
C TYR A 72 -52.05 -7.45 22.39
N LEU A 73 -52.25 -7.79 21.12
CA LEU A 73 -51.17 -7.85 20.14
C LEU A 73 -50.58 -6.45 19.88
N GLN A 74 -49.30 -6.29 20.19
CA GLN A 74 -48.55 -5.07 19.96
C GLN A 74 -47.36 -5.35 19.05
N PRO A 75 -46.98 -4.39 18.18
CA PRO A 75 -45.75 -4.47 17.41
C PRO A 75 -44.55 -4.71 18.33
N VAL A 76 -43.64 -5.60 17.91
CA VAL A 76 -42.44 -5.94 18.70
C VAL A 76 -41.60 -4.71 19.07
N ASN A 77 -41.47 -3.72 18.18
CA ASN A 77 -40.72 -2.48 18.45
C ASN A 77 -41.30 -1.59 19.56
N LYS A 78 -42.58 -1.78 19.94
CA LYS A 78 -43.24 -1.10 21.07
C LYS A 78 -43.10 -1.85 22.39
N LEU A 79 -42.77 -3.15 22.33
CA LEU A 79 -42.67 -4.01 23.49
C LEU A 79 -41.25 -4.05 24.08
N CYS A 80 -41.17 -4.40 25.36
CA CYS A 80 -39.94 -4.82 26.01
C CYS A 80 -40.15 -6.13 26.78
N PHE A 81 -39.08 -6.83 27.12
CA PHE A 81 -39.17 -7.97 28.03
C PHE A 81 -38.75 -7.58 29.45
N ASP A 82 -39.35 -8.22 30.44
CA ASP A 82 -38.97 -8.03 31.83
C ASP A 82 -37.60 -8.66 32.11
N ASP A 83 -36.63 -7.82 32.51
CA ASP A 83 -35.29 -8.24 32.89
C ASP A 83 -35.16 -8.58 34.38
N GLY A 84 -36.22 -8.39 35.18
CA GLY A 84 -36.21 -8.55 36.64
C GLY A 84 -35.84 -7.28 37.38
N SER A 85 -35.79 -6.13 36.70
CA SER A 85 -35.51 -4.84 37.33
C SER A 85 -36.68 -4.38 38.20
N LYS A 86 -36.38 -3.81 39.37
CA LYS A 86 -37.38 -3.17 40.27
C LYS A 86 -37.85 -1.80 39.74
N LEU A 87 -37.88 -1.62 38.42
CA LEU A 87 -38.37 -0.40 37.79
C LEU A 87 -39.91 -0.40 37.80
N SER A 88 -40.52 0.74 38.14
CA SER A 88 -41.97 0.93 38.01
C SER A 88 -42.38 0.67 36.56
N SER A 89 -43.36 -0.21 36.34
CA SER A 89 -43.78 -0.61 34.99
C SER A 89 -44.32 0.57 34.15
N GLY A 90 -44.72 1.68 34.77
CA GLY A 90 -45.09 2.92 34.08
C GLY A 90 -46.01 2.69 32.86
N ASN A 91 -45.80 3.45 31.78
CA ASN A 91 -46.46 3.26 30.49
C ASN A 91 -45.71 2.27 29.57
N LEU A 92 -44.77 1.47 30.09
CA LEU A 92 -44.02 0.53 29.27
C LEU A 92 -44.87 -0.71 28.98
N LEU A 93 -44.92 -1.10 27.72
CA LEU A 93 -45.61 -2.32 27.30
C LEU A 93 -44.62 -3.48 27.39
N CYS A 94 -44.76 -4.31 28.42
CA CYS A 94 -43.99 -5.54 28.52
C CYS A 94 -44.69 -6.69 27.78
N VAL A 95 -43.92 -7.66 27.29
CA VAL A 95 -44.47 -8.93 26.79
C VAL A 95 -45.24 -9.65 27.90
N HIS A 96 -46.34 -10.29 27.51
CA HIS A 96 -47.22 -11.03 28.42
C HIS A 96 -46.46 -12.05 29.28
N HIS A 97 -46.81 -12.14 30.57
CA HIS A 97 -46.13 -12.98 31.57
C HIS A 97 -46.21 -14.50 31.27
N ASN A 98 -47.26 -14.92 30.56
CA ASN A 98 -47.45 -16.30 30.09
C ASN A 98 -46.79 -16.60 28.73
N PHE A 99 -46.13 -15.63 28.11
CA PHE A 99 -45.35 -15.84 26.90
C PHE A 99 -43.99 -16.45 27.26
N LYS A 100 -43.94 -17.79 27.36
CA LYS A 100 -42.77 -18.52 27.87
C LYS A 100 -41.74 -18.81 26.76
N VAL A 101 -40.84 -17.87 26.52
CA VAL A 101 -39.64 -18.05 25.67
C VAL A 101 -38.38 -17.55 26.39
N SER A 102 -37.19 -17.96 25.92
CA SER A 102 -35.94 -17.49 26.51
C SER A 102 -35.68 -16.00 26.19
N LYS A 103 -34.89 -15.33 27.03
CA LYS A 103 -34.44 -13.94 26.77
C LYS A 103 -33.64 -13.84 25.47
N GLY A 104 -32.95 -14.92 25.06
CA GLY A 104 -32.24 -14.99 23.78
C GLY A 104 -33.18 -14.89 22.58
N ILE A 105 -34.33 -15.58 22.64
CA ILE A 105 -35.37 -15.53 21.59
C ILE A 105 -35.99 -14.13 21.53
N LEU A 106 -36.28 -13.51 22.68
CA LEU A 106 -36.85 -12.15 22.72
C LEU A 106 -35.90 -11.10 22.13
N LYS A 107 -34.59 -11.21 22.41
CA LYS A 107 -33.57 -10.37 21.79
C LYS A 107 -33.43 -10.63 20.29
N TRP A 108 -33.51 -11.89 19.86
CA TRP A 108 -33.47 -12.26 18.44
C TRP A 108 -34.64 -11.65 17.66
N LEU A 109 -35.82 -11.54 18.28
CA LEU A 109 -36.97 -10.83 17.71
C LEU A 109 -36.81 -9.29 17.68
N GLY A 110 -35.79 -8.75 18.32
CA GLY A 110 -35.54 -7.30 18.41
C GLY A 110 -36.14 -6.62 19.65
N LEU A 111 -36.63 -7.37 20.65
CA LEU A 111 -37.05 -6.76 21.91
C LEU A 111 -35.86 -6.37 22.77
N VAL A 112 -35.97 -5.20 23.37
CA VAL A 112 -35.02 -4.70 24.37
C VAL A 112 -35.54 -4.98 25.78
N SER A 113 -34.65 -4.89 26.76
CA SER A 113 -35.04 -5.08 28.15
C SER A 113 -35.89 -3.89 28.66
N LYS A 114 -36.70 -4.12 29.69
CA LYS A 114 -37.46 -3.08 30.39
C LYS A 114 -36.57 -1.90 30.82
N THR A 115 -35.38 -2.19 31.34
CA THR A 115 -34.39 -1.16 31.71
C THR A 115 -33.95 -0.33 30.51
N GLN A 116 -33.58 -0.99 29.41
CA GLN A 116 -33.15 -0.29 28.21
C GLN A 116 -34.29 0.56 27.61
N LYS A 117 -35.51 0.02 27.52
CA LYS A 117 -36.69 0.74 27.01
C LYS A 117 -37.03 1.98 27.84
N ARG A 118 -36.89 1.89 29.17
CA ARG A 118 -37.06 3.02 30.08
C ARG A 118 -36.02 4.10 29.84
N LEU A 119 -34.78 3.70 29.59
CA LEU A 119 -33.69 4.61 29.29
C LEU A 119 -33.87 5.25 27.92
N GLU A 120 -34.25 4.50 26.88
CA GLU A 120 -34.48 4.99 25.50
C GLU A 120 -35.32 6.28 25.44
N GLY A 121 -36.38 6.39 26.25
CA GLY A 121 -37.24 7.57 26.34
C GLY A 121 -36.83 8.63 27.38
N SER A 122 -35.69 8.48 28.06
CA SER A 122 -35.24 9.43 29.07
C SER A 122 -34.61 10.68 28.44
N SER A 123 -35.23 11.83 28.68
CA SER A 123 -34.71 13.17 28.37
C SER A 123 -33.50 13.58 29.24
N HIS A 124 -33.15 12.78 30.26
CA HIS A 124 -32.05 13.06 31.19
C HIS A 124 -30.70 12.52 30.68
N ARG A 125 -30.57 12.24 29.38
CA ARG A 125 -29.35 11.72 28.77
C ARG A 125 -28.91 12.68 27.67
N MET A 126 -27.65 13.06 27.71
CA MET A 126 -26.99 13.81 26.65
C MET A 126 -25.83 12.97 26.13
N HIS A 127 -25.55 13.06 24.83
CA HIS A 127 -24.35 12.45 24.27
C HIS A 127 -23.11 13.16 24.84
N PHE A 128 -22.17 12.38 25.36
CA PHE A 128 -20.89 12.88 25.90
C PHE A 128 -19.76 11.94 25.47
N GLY A 129 -18.63 12.51 25.05
CA GLY A 129 -17.47 11.78 24.55
C GLY A 129 -16.58 12.68 23.70
N GLN A 130 -15.32 12.26 23.50
CA GLN A 130 -14.37 12.98 22.65
C GLN A 130 -14.69 12.73 21.17
N LYS A 131 -14.54 13.78 20.34
CA LYS A 131 -14.67 13.72 18.88
C LYS A 131 -13.55 14.53 18.24
N GLU A 132 -12.98 14.04 17.15
CA GLU A 132 -12.04 14.78 16.31
C GLU A 132 -12.68 15.00 14.93
N PRO A 133 -12.83 16.25 14.46
CA PRO A 133 -13.28 16.52 13.10
C PRO A 133 -12.31 15.96 12.05
N LEU A 134 -12.84 15.43 10.94
CA LEU A 134 -12.02 14.92 9.85
C LEU A 134 -11.03 15.96 9.31
N THR A 135 -11.45 17.21 9.20
CA THR A 135 -10.60 18.32 8.74
C THR A 135 -9.40 18.55 9.66
N THR A 136 -9.58 18.46 10.99
CA THR A 136 -8.48 18.52 11.97
C THR A 136 -7.54 17.34 11.81
N ARG A 137 -8.08 16.13 11.64
CA ARG A 137 -7.28 14.92 11.41
C ARG A 137 -6.41 15.04 10.14
N LEU A 138 -7.00 15.52 9.04
CA LEU A 138 -6.29 15.77 7.78
C LEU A 138 -5.21 16.85 7.95
N ARG A 139 -5.52 17.96 8.63
CA ARG A 139 -4.53 19.01 8.94
C ARG A 139 -3.32 18.44 9.69
N ASN A 140 -3.54 17.58 10.68
CA ASN A 140 -2.46 16.96 11.45
C ASN A 140 -1.60 16.03 10.56
N ILE A 141 -2.23 15.28 9.65
CA ILE A 141 -1.48 14.47 8.65
C ILE A 141 -0.60 15.38 7.78
N LEU A 142 -1.12 16.53 7.32
CA LEU A 142 -0.34 17.48 6.51
C LEU A 142 0.82 18.15 7.26
N GLN A 143 0.84 18.13 8.60
CA GLN A 143 1.99 18.62 9.38
C GLN A 143 3.16 17.63 9.36
N ASP A 144 2.86 16.33 9.31
CA ASP A 144 3.88 15.27 9.21
C ASP A 144 4.38 15.07 7.77
N TYR A 145 3.59 15.47 6.78
CA TYR A 145 3.92 15.36 5.36
C TYR A 145 4.35 16.72 4.79
N PRO A 146 5.60 16.89 4.36
CA PRO A 146 6.06 18.15 3.76
C PRO A 146 5.35 18.45 2.43
N TYR A 147 5.24 19.74 2.11
CA TYR A 147 4.80 20.20 0.79
C TYR A 147 5.98 20.10 -0.19
N ASP A 148 6.15 18.92 -0.80
CA ASP A 148 7.23 18.64 -1.77
C ASP A 148 6.80 17.59 -2.81
N SER A 149 7.73 17.22 -3.70
CA SER A 149 7.55 16.19 -4.74
C SER A 149 7.06 14.83 -4.20
N GLY A 150 7.13 14.61 -2.88
CA GLY A 150 6.59 13.45 -2.17
C GLY A 150 5.10 13.23 -2.42
N ILE A 151 4.31 14.28 -2.64
CA ILE A 151 2.89 14.15 -3.00
C ILE A 151 2.74 13.35 -4.31
N MET A 152 3.60 13.60 -5.30
CA MET A 152 3.57 12.92 -6.61
C MET A 152 4.09 11.49 -6.48
N LYS A 153 5.10 11.27 -5.62
CA LYS A 153 5.63 9.94 -5.30
C LYS A 153 4.54 9.04 -4.69
N GLU A 154 3.72 9.56 -3.76
CA GLU A 154 2.60 8.79 -3.18
C GLU A 154 1.55 8.41 -4.26
N LEU A 155 1.24 9.31 -5.20
CA LEU A 155 0.34 9.01 -6.32
C LEU A 155 0.94 8.01 -7.32
N LEU A 156 2.24 8.09 -7.58
CA LEU A 156 2.99 7.12 -8.39
C LEU A 156 2.98 5.73 -7.73
N GLN A 157 3.22 5.67 -6.42
CA GLN A 157 3.17 4.40 -5.68
C GLN A 157 1.76 3.80 -5.68
N ASN A 158 0.71 4.63 -5.53
CA ASN A 158 -0.67 4.15 -5.60
C ASN A 158 -0.99 3.54 -6.98
N ALA A 159 -0.47 4.12 -8.07
CA ALA A 159 -0.61 3.56 -9.40
C ALA A 159 0.15 2.22 -9.53
N ASP A 160 1.40 2.15 -9.06
CA ASP A 160 2.20 0.92 -9.06
C ASP A 160 1.55 -0.21 -8.26
N ASP A 161 1.08 0.10 -7.05
CA ASP A 161 0.39 -0.84 -6.15
C ASP A 161 -0.95 -1.34 -6.76
N SER A 162 -1.59 -0.56 -7.64
CA SER A 162 -2.80 -1.00 -8.35
C SER A 162 -2.50 -1.96 -9.52
N GLY A 163 -1.23 -2.09 -9.93
CA GLY A 163 -0.84 -2.82 -11.12
C GLY A 163 -0.91 -2.00 -12.41
N ALA A 164 -1.00 -0.67 -12.32
CA ALA A 164 -0.93 0.20 -13.50
C ALA A 164 0.45 0.10 -14.16
N THR A 165 0.48 0.13 -15.49
CA THR A 165 1.73 0.17 -16.26
C THR A 165 2.10 1.58 -16.73
N GLU A 166 1.13 2.49 -16.75
CA GLU A 166 1.31 3.88 -17.17
C GLU A 166 0.66 4.86 -16.19
N ILE A 167 1.35 5.98 -15.95
CA ILE A 167 0.84 7.12 -15.19
C ILE A 167 1.15 8.44 -15.90
N ALA A 168 0.24 9.40 -15.83
CA ALA A 168 0.45 10.75 -16.35
C ALA A 168 0.02 11.82 -15.35
N PHE A 169 0.90 12.78 -15.07
CA PHE A 169 0.65 13.97 -14.28
C PHE A 169 0.30 15.13 -15.22
N ILE A 170 -0.95 15.56 -15.17
CA ILE A 170 -1.54 16.47 -16.15
C ILE A 170 -1.79 17.82 -15.48
N ILE A 171 -1.09 18.84 -15.97
CA ILE A 171 -1.27 20.22 -15.56
C ILE A 171 -2.34 20.84 -16.46
N ASP A 172 -3.52 21.13 -15.88
CA ASP A 172 -4.58 21.87 -16.55
C ASP A 172 -4.78 23.23 -15.85
N LEU A 173 -4.38 24.32 -16.51
CA LEU A 173 -4.45 25.67 -15.94
C LEU A 173 -5.65 26.49 -16.43
N ARG A 174 -6.57 25.85 -17.16
CA ARG A 174 -7.78 26.47 -17.68
C ARG A 174 -8.81 26.69 -16.56
N HIS A 175 -9.77 27.56 -16.82
CA HIS A 175 -11.04 27.55 -16.11
C HIS A 175 -12.05 26.84 -17.03
N LEU A 176 -12.69 25.81 -16.50
CA LEU A 176 -13.63 24.98 -17.23
C LEU A 176 -15.04 25.56 -17.18
N PRO A 177 -15.95 25.16 -18.09
CA PRO A 177 -17.34 25.61 -18.08
C PRO A 177 -18.08 25.30 -16.77
N THR A 178 -19.13 26.07 -16.48
CA THR A 178 -19.85 26.04 -15.19
C THR A 178 -21.37 26.06 -15.33
N ASP A 179 -21.90 25.88 -16.55
CA ASP A 179 -23.33 26.08 -16.82
C ASP A 179 -24.16 24.87 -16.40
N THR A 180 -23.62 23.66 -16.60
CA THR A 180 -24.30 22.37 -16.39
C THR A 180 -23.53 21.49 -15.40
N LEU A 181 -23.46 21.96 -14.16
CA LEU A 181 -22.78 21.26 -13.05
C LEU A 181 -23.75 20.40 -12.23
N PHE A 182 -23.23 19.45 -11.43
CA PHE A 182 -24.03 18.68 -10.47
C PHE A 182 -24.69 19.59 -9.42
N ASP A 183 -23.95 20.60 -8.97
CA ASP A 183 -24.43 21.68 -8.11
C ASP A 183 -23.67 22.97 -8.48
N LYS A 184 -24.29 24.14 -8.32
CA LYS A 184 -23.65 25.44 -8.61
C LYS A 184 -22.37 25.66 -7.83
N LYS A 185 -22.24 25.07 -6.63
CA LYS A 185 -21.03 25.16 -5.81
C LYS A 185 -19.80 24.51 -6.44
N TYR A 186 -19.98 23.55 -7.36
CA TYR A 186 -18.88 22.94 -8.11
C TYR A 186 -18.14 23.94 -9.01
N ALA A 187 -18.70 25.13 -9.27
CA ALA A 187 -18.01 26.17 -10.03
C ALA A 187 -16.64 26.53 -9.43
N GLN A 188 -16.49 26.42 -8.11
CA GLN A 188 -15.22 26.65 -7.42
C GLN A 188 -14.17 25.55 -7.73
N LEU A 189 -14.61 24.35 -8.13
CA LEU A 189 -13.75 23.21 -8.47
C LEU A 189 -13.35 23.19 -9.95
N GLN A 190 -13.93 24.07 -10.79
CA GLN A 190 -13.66 24.15 -12.24
C GLN A 190 -12.42 24.99 -12.59
N GLY A 191 -11.66 25.44 -11.59
CA GLY A 191 -10.39 26.14 -11.80
C GLY A 191 -9.21 25.24 -12.15
N PRO A 192 -8.00 25.83 -12.19
CA PRO A 192 -6.74 25.13 -12.40
C PRO A 192 -6.58 23.90 -11.50
N SER A 193 -5.98 22.84 -12.03
CA SER A 193 -5.83 21.58 -11.32
C SER A 193 -4.58 20.79 -11.72
N LEU A 194 -4.18 19.90 -10.81
CA LEU A 194 -3.39 18.74 -11.14
C LEU A 194 -4.34 17.56 -11.36
N SER A 195 -4.38 17.01 -12.56
CA SER A 195 -5.06 15.74 -12.82
C SER A 195 -4.02 14.62 -12.92
N VAL A 196 -4.35 13.42 -12.44
CA VAL A 196 -3.43 12.29 -12.41
C VAL A 196 -4.14 11.08 -12.99
N TYR A 197 -3.63 10.62 -14.13
CA TYR A 197 -4.14 9.44 -14.83
C TYR A 197 -3.28 8.23 -14.52
N ASN A 198 -3.90 7.07 -14.33
CA ASN A 198 -3.26 5.78 -14.52
C ASN A 198 -4.18 4.83 -15.29
N ASN A 199 -3.60 3.84 -15.94
CA ASN A 199 -4.32 2.93 -16.82
C ASN A 199 -4.97 1.72 -16.10
N LYS A 200 -5.19 1.81 -14.78
CA LYS A 200 -5.90 0.80 -14.00
C LYS A 200 -7.17 1.38 -13.35
N GLY A 201 -8.27 0.64 -13.44
CA GLY A 201 -9.52 0.96 -12.76
C GLY A 201 -9.52 0.46 -11.31
N PHE A 202 -10.23 1.15 -10.44
CA PHE A 202 -10.44 0.71 -9.05
C PHE A 202 -11.31 -0.55 -8.97
N THR A 203 -10.90 -1.51 -8.14
CA THR A 203 -11.77 -2.62 -7.73
C THR A 203 -12.77 -2.18 -6.66
N ALA A 204 -13.77 -3.03 -6.36
CA ALA A 204 -14.67 -2.81 -5.22
C ALA A 204 -13.92 -2.65 -3.88
N ASN A 205 -12.83 -3.41 -3.69
CA ASN A 205 -12.00 -3.35 -2.49
C ASN A 205 -11.17 -2.06 -2.44
N ASP A 206 -10.67 -1.58 -3.58
CA ASP A 206 -9.96 -0.29 -3.63
C ASP A 206 -10.89 0.86 -3.26
N LEU A 207 -12.13 0.84 -3.75
CA LEU A 207 -13.14 1.86 -3.42
C LEU A 207 -13.48 1.88 -1.94
N LYS A 208 -13.54 0.72 -1.28
CA LYS A 208 -13.70 0.65 0.17
C LYS A 208 -12.45 1.16 0.88
N SER A 209 -11.28 0.69 0.45
CA SER A 209 -10.00 0.99 1.10
C SER A 209 -9.63 2.47 1.08
N ILE A 210 -9.93 3.19 -0.02
CA ILE A 210 -9.59 4.61 -0.15
C ILE A 210 -10.43 5.52 0.77
N GLN A 211 -11.55 5.02 1.29
CA GLN A 211 -12.39 5.74 2.27
C GLN A 211 -11.86 5.60 3.70
N ASP A 212 -11.07 4.55 3.99
CA ASP A 212 -10.61 4.23 5.33
C ASP A 212 -9.37 5.04 5.74
N LEU A 213 -9.59 6.19 6.40
CA LEU A 213 -8.50 7.01 6.94
C LEU A 213 -7.75 6.29 8.08
N GLY A 214 -6.56 5.75 7.81
CA GLY A 214 -5.71 5.07 8.81
C GLY A 214 -6.07 3.61 9.13
N ASN A 215 -7.19 3.12 8.58
CA ASN A 215 -7.68 1.75 8.75
C ASN A 215 -7.80 0.98 7.45
N SER A 216 -6.88 1.22 6.50
CA SER A 216 -6.92 0.60 5.18
C SER A 216 -7.14 -0.92 5.24
N THR A 217 -8.20 -1.39 4.60
CA THR A 217 -8.45 -2.82 4.36
C THR A 217 -7.36 -3.48 3.50
N LYS A 218 -6.56 -2.67 2.75
CA LYS A 218 -5.28 -3.08 2.12
C LYS A 218 -4.22 -3.61 3.08
N LYS A 219 -4.43 -3.53 4.40
CA LYS A 219 -3.55 -4.15 5.42
C LYS A 219 -3.36 -5.66 5.17
N GLU A 220 -4.27 -6.36 4.50
CA GLU A 220 -4.18 -7.81 4.26
C GLU A 220 -3.28 -8.21 3.08
N ASP A 221 -2.96 -7.26 2.18
CA ASP A 221 -2.08 -7.49 1.05
C ASP A 221 -0.65 -6.98 1.37
N PRO A 222 0.31 -7.89 1.64
CA PRO A 222 1.67 -7.50 1.97
C PRO A 222 2.44 -6.93 0.75
N THR A 223 1.84 -6.89 -0.43
CA THR A 223 2.43 -6.27 -1.63
C THR A 223 2.19 -4.80 -1.79
N CYS A 224 1.19 -4.26 -1.11
CA CYS A 224 0.95 -2.83 -1.13
C CYS A 224 1.98 -2.14 -0.23
N THR A 225 2.67 -1.16 -0.77
CA THR A 225 3.69 -0.39 -0.04
C THR A 225 3.04 0.59 0.96
N GLY A 226 1.76 0.93 0.73
CA GLY A 226 0.96 1.80 1.59
C GLY A 226 0.51 1.17 2.92
N GLN A 227 1.40 1.03 3.90
CA GLN A 227 1.11 0.38 5.20
C GLN A 227 -0.01 1.04 6.04
N TYR A 228 -0.21 2.36 5.92
CA TYR A 228 -1.12 3.12 6.79
C TYR A 228 -2.34 3.71 6.06
N GLY A 229 -2.43 3.58 4.74
CA GLY A 229 -3.50 4.20 3.95
C GLY A 229 -3.56 5.73 4.03
N ILE A 230 -2.53 6.38 4.58
CA ILE A 230 -2.50 7.83 4.79
C ILE A 230 -1.89 8.61 3.63
N GLY A 231 -1.09 7.95 2.76
CA GLY A 231 -0.29 8.60 1.71
C GLY A 231 -1.12 9.38 0.69
N PHE A 232 -2.32 8.89 0.35
CA PHE A 232 -3.25 9.61 -0.51
C PHE A 232 -3.62 11.00 0.06
N ASN A 233 -3.69 11.16 1.39
CA ASN A 233 -4.10 12.42 2.01
C ASN A 233 -3.07 13.55 1.82
N ALA A 234 -1.85 13.26 1.35
CA ALA A 234 -0.90 14.29 0.96
C ALA A 234 -1.45 15.21 -0.15
N VAL A 235 -2.43 14.75 -0.96
CA VAL A 235 -3.09 15.59 -1.97
C VAL A 235 -3.85 16.78 -1.38
N TYR A 236 -4.21 16.73 -0.09
CA TYR A 236 -4.88 17.85 0.57
C TYR A 236 -3.97 19.07 0.77
N HIS A 237 -2.67 18.95 0.52
CA HIS A 237 -1.81 20.12 0.32
C HIS A 237 -2.28 20.97 -0.87
N LEU A 238 -2.75 20.32 -1.94
CA LEU A 238 -3.15 20.97 -3.19
C LEU A 238 -4.63 21.38 -3.22
N THR A 239 -5.51 20.57 -2.62
CA THR A 239 -6.96 20.69 -2.80
C THR A 239 -7.74 20.42 -1.52
N ASP A 240 -8.98 20.90 -1.43
CA ASP A 240 -9.92 20.53 -0.35
C ASP A 240 -10.94 19.48 -0.78
N ALA A 241 -11.10 19.25 -2.07
CA ALA A 241 -12.10 18.32 -2.62
C ALA A 241 -11.47 17.48 -3.75
N PRO A 242 -10.57 16.55 -3.41
CA PRO A 242 -10.07 15.61 -4.40
C PRO A 242 -11.23 14.75 -4.91
N SER A 243 -11.25 14.52 -6.22
CA SER A 243 -12.21 13.62 -6.84
C SER A 243 -11.51 12.71 -7.82
N PHE A 244 -12.16 11.61 -8.18
CA PHE A 244 -11.69 10.76 -9.25
C PHE A 244 -12.83 10.13 -10.02
N LEU A 245 -12.56 9.88 -11.29
CA LEU A 245 -13.37 9.05 -12.15
C LEU A 245 -12.58 7.78 -12.45
N THR A 246 -13.21 6.63 -12.25
CA THR A 246 -12.62 5.33 -12.56
C THR A 246 -13.55 4.56 -13.49
N LYS A 247 -12.96 3.85 -14.46
CA LYS A 247 -13.66 3.02 -15.44
C LYS A 247 -12.86 1.74 -15.68
N GLY A 248 -13.54 0.60 -15.78
CA GLY A 248 -12.87 -0.68 -16.01
C GLY A 248 -13.76 -1.89 -15.73
N PRO A 249 -13.30 -3.11 -16.08
CA PRO A 249 -14.06 -4.34 -15.89
C PRO A 249 -14.30 -4.67 -14.41
N ASP A 250 -13.33 -4.36 -13.54
CA ASP A 250 -13.41 -4.62 -12.10
C ASP A 250 -14.07 -3.48 -11.30
N VAL A 251 -14.41 -2.38 -11.97
CA VAL A 251 -15.12 -1.25 -11.37
C VAL A 251 -16.59 -1.64 -11.22
N PRO A 252 -17.19 -1.52 -10.01
CA PRO A 252 -18.61 -1.83 -9.86
C PRO A 252 -19.45 -0.94 -10.78
N GLN A 253 -20.32 -1.56 -11.57
CA GLN A 253 -21.16 -0.91 -12.59
C GLN A 253 -20.35 -0.28 -13.75
N GLY A 254 -19.11 -0.71 -13.96
CA GLY A 254 -18.25 -0.36 -15.10
C GLY A 254 -17.59 1.02 -15.03
N SER A 255 -18.23 2.01 -14.38
CA SER A 255 -17.65 3.32 -14.11
C SER A 255 -18.31 4.04 -12.94
N THR A 256 -17.57 4.89 -12.23
CA THR A 256 -18.09 5.69 -11.11
C THR A 256 -17.23 6.94 -10.88
N ILE A 257 -17.87 8.03 -10.43
CA ILE A 257 -17.17 9.22 -9.91
C ILE A 257 -17.28 9.21 -8.40
N CYS A 258 -16.17 9.43 -7.72
CA CYS A 258 -16.13 9.61 -6.28
C CYS A 258 -15.52 10.98 -5.96
N MET A 259 -16.10 11.69 -5.01
CA MET A 259 -15.58 12.97 -4.50
C MET A 259 -15.47 12.90 -2.99
N PHE A 260 -14.33 13.32 -2.47
CA PHE A 260 -14.14 13.55 -1.03
C PHE A 260 -14.50 15.01 -0.74
N ASP A 261 -15.37 15.22 0.25
CA ASP A 261 -15.82 16.55 0.68
C ASP A 261 -15.74 16.66 2.20
N PRO A 262 -14.51 16.68 2.77
CA PRO A 262 -14.28 16.73 4.22
C PRO A 262 -14.93 17.93 4.91
N HIS A 263 -15.21 19.01 4.18
CA HIS A 263 -15.93 20.19 4.69
C HIS A 263 -17.45 20.12 4.49
N CYS A 264 -17.97 19.11 3.79
CA CYS A 264 -19.38 18.98 3.40
C CYS A 264 -19.91 20.25 2.71
N ARG A 265 -19.08 20.83 1.83
CA ARG A 265 -19.33 22.13 1.21
C ARG A 265 -20.06 22.00 -0.12
N TYR A 266 -19.67 21.03 -0.94
CA TYR A 266 -19.96 20.97 -2.37
C TYR A 266 -21.17 20.08 -2.68
N ASP A 267 -21.20 18.85 -2.15
CA ASP A 267 -22.31 17.93 -2.40
C ASP A 267 -23.41 18.06 -1.32
N PRO A 268 -24.69 18.18 -1.69
CA PRO A 268 -25.78 18.36 -0.72
C PRO A 268 -26.06 17.12 0.14
N SER A 269 -25.60 15.93 -0.26
CA SER A 269 -25.75 14.69 0.50
C SER A 269 -24.59 14.43 1.47
N ALA A 270 -23.49 15.17 1.36
CA ALA A 270 -22.33 15.01 2.23
C ALA A 270 -22.66 15.43 3.67
N THR A 271 -22.32 14.57 4.63
CA THR A 271 -22.47 14.84 6.08
C THR A 271 -21.16 14.60 6.81
N VAL A 272 -21.09 15.00 8.09
CA VAL A 272 -19.91 14.76 8.93
C VAL A 272 -19.58 13.26 9.04
N GLU A 273 -20.61 12.39 8.99
CA GLU A 273 -20.49 10.93 9.02
C GLU A 273 -20.16 10.33 7.64
N ALA A 274 -20.58 10.98 6.56
CA ALA A 274 -20.31 10.57 5.18
C ALA A 274 -19.83 11.78 4.34
N PRO A 275 -18.58 12.24 4.55
CA PRO A 275 -18.09 13.52 3.99
C PRO A 275 -17.58 13.34 2.56
N GLY A 276 -18.50 13.04 1.64
CA GLY A 276 -18.23 12.79 0.24
C GLY A 276 -19.41 12.14 -0.45
N VAL A 277 -19.23 11.84 -1.74
CA VAL A 277 -20.30 11.27 -2.58
C VAL A 277 -19.72 10.31 -3.61
N ARG A 278 -20.50 9.30 -3.96
CA ARG A 278 -20.24 8.39 -5.07
C ARG A 278 -21.39 8.45 -6.07
N PHE A 279 -21.09 8.87 -7.29
CA PHE A 279 -22.02 8.87 -8.40
C PHE A 279 -21.93 7.56 -9.18
N THR A 280 -23.10 6.95 -9.38
CA THR A 280 -23.33 5.77 -10.22
C THR A 280 -24.18 6.16 -11.43
N ASN A 281 -24.38 5.24 -12.39
CA ASN A 281 -25.19 5.48 -13.59
C ASN A 281 -24.76 6.77 -14.35
N LEU A 282 -23.46 6.88 -14.60
CA LEU A 282 -22.85 8.11 -15.13
C LEU A 282 -23.39 8.53 -16.52
N ASP A 283 -24.02 7.63 -17.28
CA ASP A 283 -24.50 7.93 -18.64
C ASP A 283 -25.67 8.93 -18.66
N GLU A 284 -26.55 8.90 -17.68
CA GLU A 284 -27.61 9.92 -17.53
C GLU A 284 -26.99 11.23 -17.04
N LEU A 285 -26.14 11.16 -16.03
CA LEU A 285 -25.46 12.32 -15.47
C LEU A 285 -24.59 13.07 -16.49
N ARG A 286 -23.96 12.35 -17.44
CA ARG A 286 -23.18 12.97 -18.53
C ARG A 286 -24.05 13.80 -19.48
N LYS A 287 -25.31 13.43 -19.68
CA LYS A 287 -26.24 14.16 -20.56
C LYS A 287 -26.73 15.43 -19.89
N ASP A 288 -27.05 15.34 -18.60
CA ASP A 288 -27.67 16.45 -17.86
C ASP A 288 -26.63 17.42 -17.28
N HIS A 289 -25.42 16.94 -16.98
CA HIS A 289 -24.36 17.70 -16.32
C HIS A 289 -22.97 17.58 -17.01
N PRO A 290 -22.84 17.78 -18.33
CA PRO A 290 -21.60 17.54 -19.07
C PRO A 290 -20.41 18.38 -18.55
N ASP A 291 -20.64 19.58 -18.02
CA ASP A 291 -19.54 20.42 -17.52
C ASP A 291 -18.82 19.78 -16.33
N SER A 292 -19.54 19.05 -15.47
CA SER A 292 -18.96 18.29 -14.34
C SER A 292 -17.94 17.25 -14.79
N PHE A 293 -18.04 16.74 -16.02
CA PHE A 293 -17.18 15.69 -16.55
C PHE A 293 -15.94 16.22 -17.29
N THR A 294 -15.97 17.48 -17.73
CA THR A 294 -14.95 18.07 -18.61
C THR A 294 -13.53 17.92 -18.06
N GLY A 295 -13.36 18.09 -16.75
CA GLY A 295 -12.06 18.02 -16.08
C GLY A 295 -11.42 16.63 -15.98
N TYR A 296 -12.19 15.56 -16.22
CA TYR A 296 -11.67 14.18 -16.18
C TYR A 296 -11.12 13.71 -17.51
N LEU A 297 -11.34 14.47 -18.60
CA LEU A 297 -10.74 14.23 -19.92
C LEU A 297 -11.02 12.81 -20.45
N GLU A 298 -12.23 12.30 -20.16
CA GLU A 298 -12.64 10.92 -20.40
C GLU A 298 -12.37 10.42 -21.81
N THR A 299 -12.74 11.24 -22.80
CA THR A 299 -12.71 10.88 -24.23
C THR A 299 -11.29 10.52 -24.69
N LYS A 300 -10.28 11.05 -24.02
CA LYS A 300 -8.88 10.80 -24.32
C LYS A 300 -8.26 9.72 -23.43
N LEU A 301 -8.56 9.73 -22.14
CA LEU A 301 -7.86 8.90 -21.14
C LEU A 301 -8.56 7.58 -20.82
N LEU A 302 -9.89 7.55 -20.87
CA LEU A 302 -10.71 6.44 -20.36
C LEU A 302 -11.43 5.70 -21.48
N GLN A 303 -10.74 5.48 -22.60
CA GLN A 303 -11.29 4.75 -23.74
C GLN A 303 -11.57 3.28 -23.40
N LYS A 304 -10.67 2.64 -22.63
CA LYS A 304 -10.79 1.26 -22.16
C LYS A 304 -11.01 1.21 -20.64
N GLU A 305 -9.91 1.23 -19.89
CA GLU A 305 -9.85 1.18 -18.44
C GLU A 305 -8.90 2.30 -17.96
N GLY A 306 -9.14 2.79 -16.74
CA GLY A 306 -8.23 3.68 -16.06
C GLY A 306 -8.90 4.47 -14.95
N THR A 307 -8.08 5.25 -14.26
CA THR A 307 -8.52 6.19 -13.22
C THR A 307 -7.92 7.55 -13.50
N VAL A 308 -8.75 8.59 -13.40
CA VAL A 308 -8.33 9.99 -13.44
C VAL A 308 -8.70 10.65 -12.13
N PHE A 309 -7.69 10.95 -11.31
CA PHE A 309 -7.84 11.87 -10.20
C PHE A 309 -7.84 13.30 -10.72
N ARG A 310 -8.70 14.16 -10.15
CA ARG A 310 -8.72 15.58 -10.39
C ARG A 310 -8.52 16.30 -9.06
N LEU A 311 -7.49 17.14 -8.98
CA LEU A 311 -7.12 17.89 -7.78
C LEU A 311 -7.21 19.40 -8.07
N PRO A 312 -8.40 20.01 -7.99
CA PRO A 312 -8.56 21.46 -8.14
C PRO A 312 -7.70 22.22 -7.12
N LEU A 313 -6.90 23.19 -7.58
CA LEU A 313 -6.04 23.96 -6.70
C LEU A 313 -6.86 24.80 -5.72
N ARG A 314 -6.50 24.76 -4.43
CA ARG A 314 -7.10 25.61 -3.41
C ARG A 314 -6.89 27.09 -3.75
N SER A 315 -7.99 27.79 -3.98
CA SER A 315 -8.02 29.20 -4.38
C SER A 315 -8.29 30.18 -3.24
N SER A 316 -8.70 29.69 -2.06
CA SER A 316 -8.99 30.51 -0.88
C SER A 316 -8.37 29.92 0.40
N ALA A 317 -8.10 30.77 1.39
CA ALA A 317 -7.63 30.32 2.71
C ALA A 317 -8.77 29.82 3.62
N ASP A 318 -10.00 29.78 3.10
CA ASP A 318 -11.18 29.28 3.82
C ASP A 318 -11.26 27.75 3.77
N SER A 319 -10.28 27.12 4.42
CA SER A 319 -10.21 25.69 4.65
C SER A 319 -9.68 25.39 6.03
N ASP A 320 -10.38 24.52 6.75
CA ASP A 320 -9.89 23.95 8.00
C ASP A 320 -8.80 22.89 7.79
N ILE A 321 -8.53 22.43 6.57
CA ILE A 321 -7.45 21.46 6.33
C ILE A 321 -6.12 22.18 6.17
N SER A 322 -6.09 23.27 5.38
CA SER A 322 -4.89 24.07 5.16
C SER A 322 -5.26 25.51 4.82
N LYS A 323 -4.51 26.48 5.36
CA LYS A 323 -4.68 27.91 5.03
C LYS A 323 -3.87 28.33 3.80
N ASN A 324 -3.05 27.44 3.24
CA ASN A 324 -2.17 27.75 2.11
C ASN A 324 -2.93 27.68 0.78
N VAL A 325 -3.07 28.82 0.12
CA VAL A 325 -3.54 28.93 -1.26
C VAL A 325 -2.45 28.44 -2.20
N VAL A 326 -2.82 27.65 -3.22
CA VAL A 326 -1.86 27.06 -4.16
C VAL A 326 -1.94 27.78 -5.50
N THR A 327 -0.86 28.47 -5.87
CA THR A 327 -0.81 29.21 -7.12
C THR A 327 -0.43 28.31 -8.29
N LYS A 328 -0.67 28.79 -9.51
CA LYS A 328 -0.18 28.13 -10.74
C LYS A 328 1.35 28.00 -10.77
N SER A 329 2.08 28.90 -10.10
CA SER A 329 3.53 28.86 -10.01
C SER A 329 4.00 27.75 -9.06
N ASP A 330 3.32 27.60 -7.92
CA ASP A 330 3.62 26.56 -6.94
C ASP A 330 3.42 25.17 -7.55
N LEU A 331 2.32 24.96 -8.29
CA LEU A 331 2.10 23.70 -9.00
C LEU A 331 3.19 23.42 -10.03
N LYS A 332 3.60 24.43 -10.82
CA LYS A 332 4.67 24.25 -11.82
C LYS A 332 5.99 23.88 -11.15
N LYS A 333 6.34 24.56 -10.05
CA LYS A 333 7.56 24.28 -9.28
C LYS A 333 7.54 22.85 -8.75
N LEU A 334 6.44 22.45 -8.12
CA LEU A 334 6.26 21.11 -7.57
C LEU A 334 6.41 20.02 -8.65
N VAL A 335 5.81 20.22 -9.83
CA VAL A 335 5.95 19.27 -10.94
C VAL A 335 7.37 19.25 -11.50
N LEU A 336 8.05 20.40 -11.61
CA LEU A 336 9.45 20.47 -12.05
C LEU A 336 10.38 19.71 -11.09
N GLU A 337 10.20 19.90 -9.77
CA GLU A 337 10.95 19.15 -8.75
C GLU A 337 10.74 17.64 -8.90
N PHE A 338 9.51 17.20 -9.16
CA PHE A 338 9.22 15.80 -9.41
C PHE A 338 9.85 15.30 -10.72
N GLN A 339 9.84 16.10 -11.81
CA GLN A 339 10.46 15.75 -13.10
C GLN A 339 11.94 15.37 -12.95
N ASP A 340 12.68 16.11 -12.12
CA ASP A 340 14.10 15.85 -11.84
C ASP A 340 14.35 14.52 -11.11
N GLU A 341 13.32 13.99 -10.44
CA GLU A 341 13.38 12.73 -9.69
C GLU A 341 12.73 11.54 -10.41
N MET A 342 11.90 11.79 -11.42
CA MET A 342 11.09 10.76 -12.11
C MET A 342 11.94 9.58 -12.59
N SER A 343 13.12 9.83 -13.19
CA SER A 343 13.99 8.75 -13.65
C SER A 343 14.47 7.83 -12.51
N LYS A 344 14.70 8.39 -11.33
CA LYS A 344 15.13 7.61 -10.15
C LYS A 344 13.95 6.85 -9.54
N CYS A 345 12.77 7.47 -9.55
CA CYS A 345 11.54 6.81 -9.10
C CYS A 345 11.24 5.54 -9.88
N MET A 346 11.52 5.51 -11.19
CA MET A 346 11.23 4.33 -12.03
C MET A 346 12.07 3.08 -11.68
N LEU A 347 13.19 3.19 -10.95
CA LEU A 347 14.20 2.13 -10.82
C LEU A 347 13.71 0.87 -10.10
N PHE A 348 12.85 1.02 -9.08
CA PHE A 348 12.38 -0.10 -8.25
C PHE A 348 10.85 -0.28 -8.28
N LEU A 349 10.16 0.40 -9.21
CA LEU A 349 8.73 0.20 -9.45
C LEU A 349 8.45 -1.18 -10.05
N ARG A 350 7.36 -1.79 -9.62
CA ARG A 350 7.04 -3.18 -9.96
C ARG A 350 6.23 -3.28 -11.24
N CYS A 351 5.28 -2.38 -11.45
CA CYS A 351 4.29 -2.44 -12.51
C CYS A 351 4.43 -1.26 -13.47
N VAL A 352 4.59 -0.04 -12.97
CA VAL A 352 4.69 1.16 -13.80
C VAL A 352 5.96 1.12 -14.65
N ARG A 353 5.78 1.32 -15.96
CA ARG A 353 6.84 1.35 -16.99
C ARG A 353 6.89 2.65 -17.77
N LYS A 354 5.83 3.45 -17.74
CA LYS A 354 5.82 4.82 -18.28
C LYS A 354 5.27 5.80 -17.26
N ALA A 355 6.01 6.86 -16.99
CA ALA A 355 5.53 8.02 -16.25
C ALA A 355 5.70 9.26 -17.13
N SER A 356 4.69 10.12 -17.19
CA SER A 356 4.71 11.32 -18.05
C SER A 356 4.18 12.56 -17.34
N VAL A 357 4.63 13.73 -17.80
CA VAL A 357 4.07 15.02 -17.46
C VAL A 357 3.46 15.62 -18.71
N VAL A 358 2.22 16.04 -18.59
CA VAL A 358 1.43 16.60 -19.69
C VAL A 358 0.96 18.00 -19.30
N LYS A 359 0.98 18.94 -20.24
CA LYS A 359 0.36 20.25 -20.10
C LYS A 359 -0.81 20.37 -21.07
N ILE A 360 -1.94 20.88 -20.58
CA ILE A 360 -3.06 21.26 -21.43
C ILE A 360 -2.97 22.76 -21.69
N ASP A 361 -2.93 23.14 -22.97
CA ASP A 361 -2.91 24.54 -23.36
C ASP A 361 -4.29 25.20 -23.27
N LYS A 362 -4.35 26.50 -23.53
CA LYS A 362 -5.59 27.27 -23.46
C LYS A 362 -6.68 26.79 -24.41
N THR A 363 -6.32 26.11 -25.51
CA THR A 363 -7.26 25.54 -26.48
C THR A 363 -7.73 24.13 -26.11
N GLY A 364 -7.22 23.58 -25.01
CA GLY A 364 -7.50 22.20 -24.59
C GLY A 364 -6.64 21.16 -25.29
N LYS A 365 -5.60 21.58 -26.04
CA LYS A 365 -4.70 20.66 -26.71
C LYS A 365 -3.66 20.13 -25.71
N TRP A 366 -3.34 18.86 -25.90
CA TRP A 366 -2.47 18.08 -25.05
C TRP A 366 -1.03 18.15 -25.53
N HIS A 367 -0.11 18.42 -24.61
CA HIS A 367 1.32 18.45 -24.86
C HIS A 367 2.05 17.63 -23.80
N GLU A 368 2.58 16.46 -24.18
CA GLU A 368 3.50 15.71 -23.32
C GLU A 368 4.82 16.48 -23.25
N VAL A 369 5.18 17.00 -22.07
CA VAL A 369 6.37 17.84 -21.90
C VAL A 369 7.58 17.06 -21.44
N TYR A 370 7.36 15.96 -20.73
CA TYR A 370 8.41 15.08 -20.25
C TYR A 370 7.86 13.67 -20.06
N SER A 371 8.67 12.66 -20.34
CA SER A 371 8.30 11.29 -20.05
C SER A 371 9.53 10.46 -19.74
N VAL A 372 9.36 9.47 -18.88
CA VAL A 372 10.36 8.46 -18.58
C VAL A 372 9.75 7.09 -18.84
N ASN A 373 10.48 6.27 -19.58
CA ASN A 373 10.11 4.90 -19.90
C ASN A 373 11.15 3.95 -19.32
N SER A 374 10.69 2.81 -18.82
CA SER A 374 11.56 1.73 -18.38
C SER A 374 11.28 0.43 -19.13
N LYS A 375 12.37 -0.25 -19.52
CA LYS A 375 12.34 -1.54 -20.22
C LYS A 375 13.13 -2.55 -19.40
N VAL A 376 12.51 -3.70 -19.11
CA VAL A 376 13.12 -4.80 -18.37
C VAL A 376 13.45 -5.95 -19.32
N SER A 377 14.56 -6.65 -19.08
CA SER A 377 15.02 -7.74 -19.97
C SER A 377 14.16 -9.01 -19.89
N LYS A 378 13.37 -9.14 -18.82
CA LYS A 378 12.39 -10.20 -18.60
C LYS A 378 11.31 -9.67 -17.67
N GLU A 379 10.11 -10.26 -17.73
CA GLU A 379 9.12 -10.04 -16.68
C GLU A 379 9.65 -10.63 -15.38
N VAL A 380 9.55 -9.85 -14.31
CA VAL A 380 10.07 -10.21 -12.99
C VAL A 380 8.88 -10.18 -12.07
N ASP A 381 8.47 -11.35 -11.60
CA ASP A 381 7.37 -11.45 -10.65
C ASP A 381 7.72 -12.35 -9.46
N LEU A 382 8.87 -12.04 -8.87
CA LEU A 382 9.37 -12.73 -7.68
C LEU A 382 8.36 -12.64 -6.54
N LEU A 383 7.69 -11.49 -6.39
CA LEU A 383 6.72 -11.27 -5.35
C LEU A 383 5.41 -12.02 -5.62
N SER A 384 4.84 -12.00 -6.83
CA SER A 384 3.61 -12.77 -7.07
C SER A 384 3.83 -14.27 -7.01
N SER A 385 5.02 -14.79 -7.35
CA SER A 385 5.30 -16.22 -7.18
C SER A 385 5.26 -16.67 -5.70
N ILE A 386 5.67 -15.78 -4.78
CA ILE A 386 5.59 -16.01 -3.33
C ILE A 386 4.15 -15.85 -2.82
N LEU A 387 3.34 -15.01 -3.44
CA LEU A 387 1.96 -14.73 -3.01
C LEU A 387 0.90 -15.62 -3.67
N CYS A 388 1.15 -16.14 -4.87
CA CYS A 388 0.30 -17.16 -5.49
C CYS A 388 0.34 -18.45 -4.67
N ARG A 389 1.48 -18.80 -4.06
CA ARG A 389 1.56 -19.90 -3.07
C ARG A 389 0.60 -19.68 -1.88
N LYS A 390 0.43 -18.43 -1.43
CA LYS A 390 -0.55 -18.03 -0.38
C LYS A 390 -2.01 -18.25 -0.79
N LYS A 391 -2.38 -18.00 -2.06
CA LYS A 391 -3.76 -18.22 -2.54
C LYS A 391 -4.13 -19.70 -2.69
N GLN A 392 -3.14 -20.58 -2.84
CA GLN A 392 -3.35 -22.03 -3.02
C GLN A 392 -3.20 -22.84 -1.72
N SER A 393 -2.56 -22.28 -0.68
CA SER A 393 -2.42 -22.92 0.62
C SER A 393 -3.60 -22.58 1.54
N THR A 394 -4.36 -23.61 1.93
CA THR A 394 -5.44 -23.51 2.93
C THR A 394 -4.91 -23.37 4.37
N ASN A 395 -3.59 -23.43 4.57
CA ASN A 395 -2.94 -23.21 5.87
C ASN A 395 -2.59 -21.74 6.05
N THR A 396 -3.33 -21.05 6.92
CA THR A 396 -3.20 -19.63 7.26
C THR A 396 -1.90 -19.24 8.01
N ASN A 397 -0.96 -20.18 8.20
CA ASN A 397 0.23 -20.03 9.07
C ASN A 397 1.58 -20.05 8.33
N GLU A 398 1.64 -19.77 7.02
CA GLU A 398 2.95 -19.50 6.42
C GLU A 398 3.52 -18.18 6.98
N ASN A 399 4.68 -18.27 7.65
CA ASN A 399 5.37 -17.14 8.27
C ASN A 399 5.80 -16.12 7.22
N LEU A 400 4.95 -15.10 6.97
CA LEU A 400 5.23 -14.00 6.03
C LEU A 400 6.55 -13.26 6.32
N TYR A 401 7.03 -13.34 7.57
CA TYR A 401 8.30 -12.76 7.99
C TYR A 401 9.53 -13.61 7.63
N ALA A 402 9.36 -14.89 7.28
CA ALA A 402 10.43 -15.84 6.95
C ALA A 402 10.05 -16.78 5.78
N PRO A 403 9.72 -16.24 4.59
CA PRO A 403 9.48 -17.05 3.39
C PRO A 403 10.76 -17.77 2.97
N GLU A 404 10.60 -18.75 2.07
CA GLU A 404 11.74 -19.37 1.38
C GLU A 404 12.59 -18.31 0.67
N MET A 405 13.91 -18.42 0.78
CA MET A 405 14.80 -17.46 0.14
C MET A 405 14.77 -17.67 -1.36
N VAL A 406 14.30 -16.68 -2.10
CA VAL A 406 14.33 -16.64 -3.55
C VAL A 406 15.10 -15.40 -3.99
N ARG A 407 15.98 -15.58 -4.98
CA ARG A 407 16.75 -14.49 -5.56
C ARG A 407 16.62 -14.53 -7.07
N ASP A 408 16.50 -13.36 -7.68
CA ASP A 408 16.51 -13.23 -9.13
C ASP A 408 17.27 -11.97 -9.57
N SER A 409 17.72 -11.95 -10.82
CA SER A 409 18.39 -10.81 -11.43
C SER A 409 17.87 -10.52 -12.84
N TYR A 410 17.83 -9.24 -13.20
CA TYR A 410 17.39 -8.76 -14.50
C TYR A 410 18.09 -7.46 -14.88
N LYS A 411 18.05 -7.11 -16.16
CA LYS A 411 18.55 -5.82 -16.65
C LYS A 411 17.39 -4.86 -16.84
N MET A 412 17.61 -3.60 -16.53
CA MET A 412 16.65 -2.52 -16.70
C MET A 412 17.29 -1.35 -17.43
N GLN A 413 16.61 -0.83 -18.44
CA GLN A 413 16.97 0.42 -19.10
C GLN A 413 15.91 1.47 -18.79
N ILE A 414 16.34 2.63 -18.31
CA ILE A 414 15.48 3.78 -18.07
C ILE A 414 15.91 4.86 -19.06
N THR A 415 14.97 5.38 -19.85
CA THR A 415 15.22 6.40 -20.86
C THR A 415 14.14 7.46 -20.77
N ASP A 416 14.55 8.73 -20.71
CA ASP A 416 13.64 9.86 -20.80
C ASP A 416 13.41 10.30 -22.27
N ASN A 417 12.52 11.28 -22.47
CA ASN A 417 12.28 11.85 -23.81
C ASN A 417 13.32 12.90 -24.24
N THR A 418 14.38 13.11 -23.45
CA THR A 418 15.56 13.92 -23.82
C THR A 418 16.75 13.05 -24.26
N GLU A 419 16.52 11.74 -24.37
CA GLU A 419 17.51 10.70 -24.70
C GLU A 419 18.52 10.40 -23.59
N GLU A 420 18.36 10.98 -22.39
CA GLU A 420 19.10 10.54 -21.21
C GLU A 420 18.70 9.11 -20.86
N THR A 421 19.70 8.24 -20.72
CA THR A 421 19.53 6.81 -20.58
C THR A 421 20.49 6.24 -19.55
N SER A 422 19.96 5.37 -18.69
CA SER A 422 20.73 4.57 -17.74
C SER A 422 20.36 3.09 -17.85
N LYS A 423 21.37 2.21 -17.84
CA LYS A 423 21.22 0.76 -17.89
C LYS A 423 21.73 0.16 -16.59
N TRP A 424 20.93 -0.72 -16.00
CA TRP A 424 21.15 -1.28 -14.68
C TRP A 424 21.07 -2.80 -14.72
N VAL A 425 21.84 -3.46 -13.86
CA VAL A 425 21.54 -4.83 -13.42
C VAL A 425 20.93 -4.74 -12.04
N ILE A 426 19.76 -5.33 -11.87
CA ILE A 426 19.02 -5.34 -10.61
C ILE A 426 18.98 -6.77 -10.10
N VAL A 427 19.40 -6.94 -8.84
CA VAL A 427 19.26 -8.19 -8.09
C VAL A 427 18.19 -7.97 -7.04
N GLN A 428 17.19 -8.84 -6.99
CA GLN A 428 16.16 -8.85 -5.98
C GLN A 428 16.24 -10.12 -5.15
N GLN A 429 16.00 -10.01 -3.85
CA GLN A 429 15.92 -11.14 -2.94
C GLN A 429 14.71 -10.99 -2.04
N VAL A 430 13.98 -12.08 -1.86
CA VAL A 430 12.97 -12.24 -0.81
C VAL A 430 13.41 -13.35 0.12
N GLY A 431 13.24 -13.15 1.42
CA GLY A 431 13.64 -14.10 2.46
C GLY A 431 15.14 -14.05 2.79
N ALA A 432 15.47 -14.70 3.89
CA ALA A 432 16.85 -14.87 4.36
C ALA A 432 17.23 -16.36 4.32
N HIS A 433 18.54 -16.65 4.21
CA HIS A 433 19.07 -18.02 4.28
C HIS A 433 18.74 -18.68 5.62
N ASN A 434 18.99 -17.98 6.73
CA ASN A 434 18.62 -18.44 8.06
C ASN A 434 17.27 -17.85 8.47
N LYS A 435 16.19 -18.62 8.30
CA LYS A 435 14.83 -18.20 8.68
C LYS A 435 14.66 -17.96 10.19
N GLU A 436 15.48 -18.61 11.02
CA GLU A 436 15.37 -18.52 12.48
C GLU A 436 16.03 -17.25 13.04
N SER A 437 16.87 -16.57 12.24
CA SER A 437 17.56 -15.34 12.65
C SER A 437 16.64 -14.14 12.85
N VAL A 438 15.37 -14.24 12.46
CA VAL A 438 14.36 -13.20 12.69
C VAL A 438 14.20 -12.97 14.21
N PRO A 439 14.33 -11.73 14.71
CA PRO A 439 14.17 -11.45 16.13
C PRO A 439 12.78 -11.83 16.67
N ASP A 440 12.69 -12.35 17.89
CA ASP A 440 11.41 -12.83 18.43
C ASP A 440 10.36 -11.71 18.57
N ILE A 441 10.79 -10.50 18.93
CA ILE A 441 9.92 -9.30 18.95
C ILE A 441 9.33 -9.00 17.57
N VAL A 442 10.10 -9.25 16.50
CA VAL A 442 9.60 -9.10 15.12
C VAL A 442 8.59 -10.20 14.83
N LYS A 443 8.89 -11.46 15.16
CA LYS A 443 7.95 -12.59 15.00
C LYS A 443 6.62 -12.28 15.70
N GLU A 444 6.66 -11.85 16.95
CA GLU A 444 5.47 -11.47 17.72
C GLU A 444 4.70 -10.32 17.05
N ALA A 445 5.40 -9.28 16.57
CA ALA A 445 4.77 -8.17 15.88
C ALA A 445 4.01 -8.59 14.61
N PHE A 446 4.49 -9.58 13.87
CA PHE A 446 3.78 -10.19 12.74
C PHE A 446 2.55 -11.00 13.20
N HIS A 447 2.67 -11.81 14.25
CA HIS A 447 1.55 -12.58 14.81
C HIS A 447 0.42 -11.66 15.30
N LEU A 448 0.76 -10.53 15.92
CA LEU A 448 -0.19 -9.49 16.35
C LEU A 448 -0.69 -8.61 15.18
N GLY A 449 -0.19 -8.81 13.96
CA GLY A 449 -0.56 -8.03 12.77
C GLY A 449 -0.14 -6.56 12.82
N SER A 450 0.76 -6.19 13.74
CA SER A 450 1.30 -4.84 13.95
C SER A 450 2.46 -4.51 12.99
N LEU A 451 3.14 -5.53 12.47
CA LEU A 451 4.14 -5.43 11.41
C LEU A 451 3.69 -6.27 10.21
N ARG A 452 3.71 -5.69 9.02
CA ARG A 452 3.22 -6.33 7.77
C ARG A 452 4.16 -6.05 6.60
N LEU A 453 5.46 -6.05 6.87
CA LEU A 453 6.50 -5.82 5.89
C LEU A 453 6.95 -7.15 5.28
N LEU A 454 7.53 -7.12 4.08
CA LEU A 454 8.06 -8.32 3.45
C LEU A 454 9.58 -8.34 3.56
N PRO A 455 10.22 -9.51 3.75
CA PRO A 455 11.67 -9.60 3.81
C PRO A 455 12.27 -9.50 2.40
N HIS A 456 12.01 -8.39 1.73
CA HIS A 456 12.36 -8.10 0.36
C HIS A 456 13.37 -6.97 0.30
N ALA A 457 14.44 -7.20 -0.44
CA ALA A 457 15.48 -6.21 -0.72
C ALA A 457 15.95 -6.31 -2.16
N SER A 458 16.47 -5.21 -2.70
CA SER A 458 17.01 -5.16 -4.06
C SER A 458 18.24 -4.27 -4.14
N VAL A 459 19.11 -4.57 -5.09
CA VAL A 459 20.35 -3.83 -5.37
C VAL A 459 20.42 -3.57 -6.86
N ALA A 460 20.70 -2.33 -7.25
CA ALA A 460 20.87 -1.94 -8.65
C ALA A 460 22.27 -1.41 -8.89
N LEU A 461 23.04 -2.11 -9.74
CA LEU A 461 24.36 -1.69 -10.20
C LEU A 461 24.24 -1.04 -11.57
N LEU A 462 24.90 0.10 -11.74
CA LEU A 462 24.90 0.82 -13.00
C LEU A 462 25.85 0.14 -13.99
N LEU A 463 25.33 -0.24 -15.17
CA LEU A 463 26.10 -0.86 -16.25
C LEU A 463 26.63 0.19 -17.23
N ASN A 464 25.79 1.14 -17.63
CA ASN A 464 26.13 2.18 -18.59
C ASN A 464 25.16 3.36 -18.44
N THR A 465 25.62 4.57 -18.71
CA THR A 465 24.81 5.78 -18.75
C THR A 465 25.43 6.83 -19.66
N ASN A 466 24.60 7.65 -20.31
CA ASN A 466 25.04 8.90 -20.95
C ASN A 466 24.84 10.13 -20.04
N ILE A 467 24.34 9.93 -18.81
CA ILE A 467 24.08 10.98 -17.83
C ILE A 467 25.40 11.45 -17.21
N LYS A 468 25.65 12.76 -17.24
CA LYS A 468 26.92 13.36 -16.79
C LYS A 468 27.16 13.21 -15.28
N ASN A 469 26.13 13.38 -14.45
CA ASN A 469 26.26 13.37 -13.00
C ASN A 469 25.89 12.03 -12.37
N ILE A 470 26.82 11.07 -12.47
CA ILE A 470 26.61 9.68 -12.03
C ILE A 470 26.37 9.57 -10.52
N LYS A 471 27.03 10.39 -9.69
CA LYS A 471 26.91 10.30 -8.22
C LYS A 471 25.47 10.54 -7.73
N ASN A 472 24.71 11.36 -8.45
CA ASN A 472 23.33 11.68 -8.10
C ASN A 472 22.32 10.61 -8.53
N LEU A 473 22.76 9.54 -9.19
CA LEU A 473 21.90 8.43 -9.64
C LEU A 473 21.65 7.37 -8.56
N PHE A 474 22.55 7.27 -7.57
CA PHE A 474 22.45 6.24 -6.55
C PHE A 474 21.48 6.64 -5.44
N THR A 475 20.50 5.79 -5.16
CA THR A 475 19.43 6.07 -4.19
C THR A 475 19.32 4.99 -3.14
N THR A 476 18.92 5.40 -1.94
CA THR A 476 18.27 4.50 -0.99
C THR A 476 16.78 4.61 -1.19
N SER A 477 16.11 3.47 -1.37
CA SER A 477 14.70 3.43 -1.70
C SER A 477 13.91 2.50 -0.77
N CYS A 478 12.66 2.85 -0.54
CA CYS A 478 11.61 1.92 -0.13
C CYS A 478 10.55 1.96 -1.24
N TYR A 479 10.83 1.21 -2.31
CA TYR A 479 10.22 1.22 -3.65
C TYR A 479 10.38 2.54 -4.42
N LEU A 480 10.30 3.67 -3.73
CA LEU A 480 10.65 5.00 -4.25
C LEU A 480 11.86 5.59 -3.52
N PRO A 481 12.64 6.47 -4.18
CA PRO A 481 13.79 7.14 -3.59
C PRO A 481 13.43 7.93 -2.32
N LEU A 482 14.19 7.66 -1.26
CA LEU A 482 14.17 8.42 -0.03
C LEU A 482 15.22 9.55 -0.09
N PRO A 483 14.98 10.70 0.57
CA PRO A 483 16.00 11.73 0.74
C PRO A 483 17.29 11.24 1.43
N ALA A 484 17.18 10.20 2.27
CA ALA A 484 18.31 9.64 3.00
C ALA A 484 19.34 9.01 2.05
N ALA A 485 20.56 9.55 2.01
CA ALA A 485 21.66 8.99 1.23
C ALA A 485 22.38 7.87 2.00
N SER A 486 22.73 6.77 1.31
CA SER A 486 23.55 5.70 1.88
C SER A 486 25.04 6.04 1.90
N GLY A 487 25.53 6.64 0.81
CA GLY A 487 26.97 6.75 0.50
C GLY A 487 27.50 5.57 -0.33
N LEU A 488 26.63 4.64 -0.76
CA LEU A 488 26.99 3.54 -1.64
C LEU A 488 27.08 4.01 -3.10
N HIS A 489 27.94 3.35 -3.89
CA HIS A 489 28.10 3.58 -5.33
C HIS A 489 27.13 2.73 -6.17
N PHE A 490 26.01 2.33 -5.57
CA PHE A 490 24.94 1.58 -6.17
C PHE A 490 23.63 1.86 -5.43
N SER A 491 22.50 1.68 -6.11
CA SER A 491 21.20 1.93 -5.49
C SER A 491 20.72 0.70 -4.73
N VAL A 492 20.02 0.94 -3.63
CA VAL A 492 19.46 -0.11 -2.77
C VAL A 492 17.99 0.14 -2.51
N ASN A 493 17.24 -0.95 -2.41
CA ASN A 493 15.83 -0.96 -2.11
C ASN A 493 15.54 -1.98 -1.01
N GLY A 494 14.54 -1.72 -0.18
CA GLY A 494 14.02 -2.70 0.76
C GLY A 494 12.67 -2.30 1.31
N HIS A 495 11.88 -3.28 1.76
CA HIS A 495 10.62 -3.02 2.45
C HIS A 495 10.89 -2.60 3.90
N PHE A 496 11.54 -1.45 4.06
CA PHE A 496 11.95 -0.91 5.34
C PHE A 496 10.77 -0.33 6.10
N ALA A 497 10.84 -0.39 7.43
CA ALA A 497 10.04 0.46 8.29
C ALA A 497 10.53 1.90 8.18
N LEU A 498 9.63 2.84 7.88
CA LEU A 498 9.93 4.26 7.72
C LEU A 498 9.46 5.08 8.93
N SER A 499 10.01 6.29 9.05
CA SER A 499 9.50 7.37 9.92
C SER A 499 8.08 7.82 9.51
N SER A 500 7.38 8.55 10.38
CA SER A 500 6.03 9.08 10.08
C SER A 500 6.01 10.00 8.86
N SER A 501 7.03 10.85 8.70
CA SER A 501 7.21 11.74 7.54
C SER A 501 7.65 11.00 6.28
N ARG A 502 7.98 9.70 6.38
CA ARG A 502 8.46 8.85 5.27
C ARG A 502 9.71 9.35 4.54
N GLN A 503 10.44 10.30 5.11
CA GLN A 503 11.68 10.83 4.52
C GLN A 503 12.93 10.04 4.90
N ASP A 504 12.84 9.21 5.96
CA ASP A 504 13.96 8.43 6.46
C ASP A 504 13.52 7.08 7.01
N LEU A 505 14.47 6.15 7.14
CA LEU A 505 14.31 4.88 7.81
C LEU A 505 13.97 5.10 9.29
N TRP A 506 13.22 4.16 9.86
CA TRP A 506 12.90 4.19 11.30
C TRP A 506 14.18 4.11 12.14
N LYS A 507 14.37 5.09 13.03
CA LYS A 507 15.56 5.24 13.91
C LYS A 507 15.31 4.90 15.38
N GLY A 508 14.18 4.27 15.70
CA GLY A 508 13.94 3.78 17.05
C GLY A 508 15.03 2.80 17.51
N THR A 509 15.08 2.53 18.80
CA THR A 509 16.10 1.66 19.41
C THR A 509 15.43 0.50 20.12
N GLY A 510 15.73 -0.73 19.72
CA GLY A 510 15.25 -1.96 20.37
C GLY A 510 13.77 -2.30 20.11
N ASP A 511 13.03 -1.47 19.38
CA ASP A 511 11.66 -1.79 18.98
C ASP A 511 11.60 -2.71 17.73
N CYS A 512 10.41 -3.25 17.45
CA CYS A 512 10.22 -4.20 16.34
C CYS A 512 10.59 -3.62 14.97
N LYS A 513 10.38 -2.32 14.73
CA LYS A 513 10.68 -1.66 13.44
C LYS A 513 12.18 -1.48 13.24
N ALA A 514 12.89 -1.10 14.30
CA ALA A 514 14.34 -0.95 14.28
C ALA A 514 15.02 -2.31 14.08
N LEU A 515 14.60 -3.33 14.85
CA LEU A 515 15.10 -4.70 14.72
C LEU A 515 14.78 -5.30 13.35
N TRP A 516 13.60 -5.00 12.79
CA TRP A 516 13.25 -5.36 11.41
C TRP A 516 14.23 -4.76 10.39
N ASN A 517 14.46 -3.44 10.44
CA ASN A 517 15.36 -2.78 9.49
C ASN A 517 16.79 -3.32 9.59
N GLN A 518 17.28 -3.56 10.82
CA GLN A 518 18.59 -4.15 11.06
C GLN A 518 18.69 -5.57 10.48
N TRP A 519 17.69 -6.42 10.76
CA TRP A 519 17.65 -7.79 10.27
C TRP A 519 17.52 -7.83 8.74
N LEU A 520 16.61 -7.05 8.14
CA LEU A 520 16.42 -6.97 6.70
C LEU A 520 17.72 -6.55 5.99
N MET A 521 18.41 -5.56 6.55
CA MET A 521 19.67 -5.08 6.00
C MET A 521 20.76 -6.15 6.05
N LYS A 522 20.94 -6.81 7.20
CA LYS A 522 22.00 -7.80 7.42
C LYS A 522 21.74 -9.13 6.71
N GLU A 523 20.54 -9.65 6.80
CA GLU A 523 20.22 -11.03 6.42
C GLU A 523 19.61 -11.13 5.01
N VAL A 524 19.15 -10.01 4.42
CA VAL A 524 18.56 -9.97 3.07
C VAL A 524 19.34 -9.04 2.13
N LEU A 525 19.51 -7.76 2.48
CA LEU A 525 20.15 -6.78 1.59
C LEU A 525 21.64 -7.04 1.39
N VAL A 526 22.40 -7.35 2.45
CA VAL A 526 23.85 -7.64 2.35
C VAL A 526 24.11 -8.85 1.44
N PRO A 527 23.47 -10.03 1.61
CA PRO A 527 23.65 -11.15 0.70
C PRO A 527 23.28 -10.81 -0.76
N ALA A 528 22.22 -10.03 -0.98
CA ALA A 528 21.85 -9.57 -2.31
C ALA A 528 22.91 -8.64 -2.93
N ALA A 529 23.49 -7.73 -2.14
CA ALA A 529 24.55 -6.82 -2.60
C ALA A 529 25.85 -7.55 -2.94
N VAL A 530 26.27 -8.49 -2.09
CA VAL A 530 27.45 -9.32 -2.34
C VAL A 530 27.26 -10.14 -3.61
N TYR A 531 26.09 -10.79 -3.77
CA TYR A 531 25.76 -11.53 -4.98
C TYR A 531 25.75 -10.63 -6.23
N ALA A 532 25.15 -9.44 -6.14
CA ALA A 532 25.10 -8.50 -7.27
C ALA A 532 26.49 -8.08 -7.74
N LEU A 533 27.35 -7.69 -6.79
CA LEU A 533 28.71 -7.26 -7.08
C LEU A 533 29.57 -8.41 -7.60
N ASP A 534 29.44 -9.62 -7.04
CA ASP A 534 30.17 -10.79 -7.53
C ASP A 534 29.74 -11.16 -8.96
N ASN A 535 28.44 -11.13 -9.27
CA ASN A 535 27.96 -11.34 -10.64
C ASN A 535 28.40 -10.23 -11.59
N TYR A 536 28.39 -8.97 -11.16
CA TYR A 536 28.90 -7.87 -11.97
C TYR A 536 30.38 -8.06 -12.28
N ARG A 537 31.17 -8.45 -11.27
CA ARG A 537 32.59 -8.75 -11.38
C ARG A 537 32.82 -9.92 -12.35
N LEU A 538 32.11 -11.03 -12.19
CA LEU A 538 32.19 -12.19 -13.08
C LEU A 538 31.89 -11.83 -14.54
N ASN A 539 30.82 -11.06 -14.79
CA ASN A 539 30.42 -10.71 -16.16
C ASN A 539 31.32 -9.64 -16.80
N THR A 540 31.87 -8.71 -16.02
CA THR A 540 32.70 -7.61 -16.53
C THR A 540 34.15 -8.04 -16.69
N ILE A 541 34.65 -8.85 -15.75
CA ILE A 541 36.05 -9.27 -15.69
C ILE A 541 36.30 -10.55 -16.48
N HIS A 542 35.42 -11.56 -16.43
CA HIS A 542 35.72 -12.85 -17.07
C HIS A 542 35.33 -12.97 -18.54
N GLN A 543 34.36 -12.20 -19.03
CA GLN A 543 33.97 -12.28 -20.45
C GLN A 543 34.99 -11.62 -21.39
N THR A 544 35.88 -10.80 -20.83
CA THR A 544 36.95 -10.06 -21.55
C THR A 544 38.33 -10.71 -21.41
N SER A 545 38.52 -11.73 -20.56
CA SER A 545 39.81 -12.02 -19.93
C SER A 545 40.72 -13.09 -20.54
N ASN A 546 40.58 -13.50 -21.80
CA ASN A 546 41.54 -14.50 -22.29
C ASN A 546 42.95 -13.92 -22.51
N TYR A 547 43.10 -12.60 -22.73
CA TYR A 547 44.40 -11.92 -22.90
C TYR A 547 44.31 -10.42 -22.57
N LEU A 548 44.13 -10.05 -21.29
CA LEU A 548 44.20 -8.64 -20.88
C LEU A 548 45.65 -8.27 -20.54
N ASN A 549 46.06 -7.06 -20.91
CA ASN A 549 47.32 -6.50 -20.40
C ASN A 549 47.15 -5.92 -18.98
N GLU A 550 48.26 -5.72 -18.28
CA GLU A 550 48.29 -5.24 -16.89
C GLU A 550 47.56 -3.90 -16.68
N LEU A 551 47.61 -2.98 -17.66
CA LEU A 551 46.94 -1.68 -17.59
C LEU A 551 45.42 -1.82 -17.73
N GLU A 552 44.95 -2.62 -18.68
CA GLU A 552 43.52 -2.92 -18.88
C GLU A 552 42.95 -3.60 -17.64
N TYR A 553 43.65 -4.60 -17.11
CA TYR A 553 43.26 -5.26 -15.88
C TYR A 553 43.21 -4.30 -14.69
N SER A 554 44.25 -3.49 -14.50
CA SER A 554 44.30 -2.50 -13.40
C SER A 554 43.15 -1.52 -13.48
N SER A 555 42.79 -1.04 -14.67
CA SER A 555 41.64 -0.16 -14.89
C SER A 555 40.31 -0.82 -14.53
N MET A 556 40.14 -2.09 -14.90
CA MET A 556 38.93 -2.87 -14.57
C MET A 556 38.80 -3.13 -13.07
N ILE A 557 39.89 -3.52 -12.41
CA ILE A 557 39.91 -3.71 -10.96
C ILE A 557 39.64 -2.40 -10.24
N TYR A 558 40.27 -1.31 -10.66
CA TYR A 558 40.04 0.01 -10.07
C TYR A 558 38.57 0.44 -10.21
N SER A 559 37.95 0.16 -11.36
CA SER A 559 36.53 0.42 -11.59
C SER A 559 35.63 -0.42 -10.69
N PHE A 560 35.94 -1.71 -10.51
CA PHE A 560 35.22 -2.58 -9.59
C PHE A 560 35.41 -2.17 -8.12
N GLN A 561 36.63 -1.86 -7.69
CA GLN A 561 36.94 -1.43 -6.32
C GLN A 561 36.18 -0.16 -5.92
N LYS A 562 35.95 0.75 -6.87
CA LYS A 562 35.11 1.94 -6.63
C LYS A 562 33.66 1.61 -6.30
N LEU A 563 33.15 0.45 -6.70
CA LEU A 563 31.78 0.04 -6.38
C LEU A 563 31.66 -0.50 -4.94
N LEU A 564 32.78 -0.89 -4.31
CA LEU A 564 32.79 -1.50 -3.01
C LEU A 564 32.37 -0.52 -1.91
N PRO A 565 31.61 -0.97 -0.88
CA PRO A 565 31.29 -0.13 0.26
C PRO A 565 32.55 0.35 1.00
N ASN A 566 32.65 1.66 1.21
CA ASN A 566 33.73 2.30 1.97
C ASN A 566 33.18 2.99 3.23
N MET A 567 33.77 2.68 4.39
CA MET A 567 33.32 3.19 5.69
C MET A 567 33.32 4.73 5.78
N ASN A 568 34.23 5.39 5.07
CA ASN A 568 34.38 6.85 5.08
C ASN A 568 33.28 7.56 4.26
N ASP A 569 32.67 6.88 3.30
CA ASP A 569 31.62 7.45 2.45
C ASP A 569 30.22 7.35 3.10
N MET A 570 30.06 6.46 4.08
CA MET A 570 28.78 6.14 4.72
C MET A 570 28.21 7.31 5.52
N LYS A 571 26.96 7.68 5.23
CA LYS A 571 26.31 8.87 5.82
C LYS A 571 25.65 8.64 7.17
N SER A 572 25.43 7.39 7.58
CA SER A 572 24.78 7.06 8.85
C SER A 572 25.42 5.86 9.55
N ALA A 573 25.17 5.72 10.85
CA ALA A 573 25.64 4.57 11.63
C ALA A 573 25.11 3.23 11.07
N MET A 574 23.87 3.22 10.58
CA MET A 574 23.25 2.04 9.96
C MET A 574 24.00 1.61 8.69
N TRP A 575 24.39 2.55 7.83
CA TRP A 575 25.16 2.24 6.62
C TRP A 575 26.63 1.87 6.91
N LYS A 576 27.19 2.37 8.03
CA LYS A 576 28.48 1.86 8.56
C LYS A 576 28.35 0.40 9.02
N CYS A 577 27.26 0.03 9.70
CA CYS A 577 26.96 -1.36 10.03
C CYS A 577 26.79 -2.22 8.77
N PHE A 578 26.07 -1.73 7.74
CA PHE A 578 25.97 -2.40 6.44
C PHE A 578 27.34 -2.73 5.87
N THR A 579 28.25 -1.75 5.85
CA THR A 579 29.62 -1.94 5.33
C THR A 579 30.36 -3.02 6.10
N LYS A 580 30.26 -3.04 7.43
CA LYS A 580 30.84 -4.11 8.25
C LYS A 580 30.26 -5.49 7.91
N TRP A 581 28.93 -5.62 7.95
CA TRP A 581 28.24 -6.88 7.65
C TRP A 581 28.50 -7.37 6.24
N PHE A 582 28.69 -6.47 5.28
CA PHE A 582 29.09 -6.81 3.93
C PHE A 582 30.41 -7.58 3.90
N TYR A 583 31.47 -7.04 4.52
CA TYR A 583 32.78 -7.72 4.56
C TYR A 583 32.79 -8.95 5.45
N ASP A 584 32.04 -8.96 6.56
CA ASP A 584 31.84 -10.15 7.39
C ASP A 584 31.20 -11.28 6.54
N HIS A 585 30.15 -10.97 5.77
CA HIS A 585 29.49 -11.95 4.90
C HIS A 585 30.42 -12.49 3.82
N VAL A 586 31.23 -11.62 3.18
CA VAL A 586 32.22 -12.02 2.18
C VAL A 586 33.26 -12.98 2.79
N LYS A 587 33.77 -12.66 3.99
CA LYS A 587 34.74 -13.48 4.72
C LYS A 587 34.14 -14.83 5.13
N ASP A 588 33.00 -14.82 5.81
CA ASP A 588 32.39 -16.00 6.41
C ASP A 588 31.96 -17.03 5.36
N ASN A 589 31.65 -16.58 4.14
CA ASN A 589 31.28 -17.45 3.02
C ASN A 589 32.45 -17.74 2.07
N GLY A 590 33.67 -17.26 2.37
CA GLY A 590 34.86 -17.52 1.57
C GLY A 590 34.77 -17.03 0.12
N ILE A 591 34.05 -15.93 -0.14
CA ILE A 591 33.79 -15.47 -1.49
C ILE A 591 35.09 -14.86 -2.07
N PRO A 592 35.57 -15.32 -3.24
CA PRO A 592 36.81 -14.84 -3.85
C PRO A 592 36.58 -13.47 -4.52
N PHE A 593 36.41 -12.46 -3.69
CA PHE A 593 35.95 -11.13 -4.11
C PHE A 593 37.05 -10.24 -4.70
N PHE A 594 38.31 -10.58 -4.44
CA PHE A 594 39.48 -9.83 -4.87
C PHE A 594 40.31 -10.65 -5.85
N ASP A 595 40.41 -10.17 -7.08
CA ASP A 595 41.16 -10.82 -8.15
C ASP A 595 42.67 -10.54 -8.01
N VAL A 596 43.50 -11.49 -8.47
CA VAL A 596 44.95 -11.32 -8.57
C VAL A 596 45.39 -11.55 -10.02
N PHE A 597 46.14 -10.59 -10.59
CA PHE A 597 46.78 -10.73 -11.89
C PHE A 597 48.07 -11.54 -11.76
N ILE A 598 48.23 -12.55 -12.62
CA ILE A 598 49.47 -13.32 -12.73
C ILE A 598 50.05 -13.08 -14.13
N PRO A 599 51.18 -12.36 -14.25
CA PRO A 599 51.87 -12.17 -15.52
C PRO A 599 52.28 -13.51 -16.16
N GLU A 600 52.22 -13.63 -17.49
CA GLU A 600 52.67 -14.83 -18.23
C GLU A 600 54.15 -15.16 -18.00
N SER A 601 54.96 -14.15 -17.64
CA SER A 601 56.37 -14.32 -17.27
C SER A 601 56.56 -15.13 -15.98
N ASP A 602 55.55 -15.15 -15.11
CA ASP A 602 55.60 -15.81 -13.83
C ASP A 602 55.06 -17.24 -14.02
N LYS A 603 55.97 -18.19 -14.29
CA LYS A 603 55.61 -19.61 -14.42
C LYS A 603 54.86 -20.07 -13.16
N VAL A 604 53.59 -20.45 -13.32
CA VAL A 604 52.79 -21.08 -12.27
C VAL A 604 53.37 -22.46 -11.96
N GLN A 605 54.19 -22.57 -10.91
CA GLN A 605 54.45 -23.87 -10.30
C GLN A 605 53.15 -24.35 -9.64
N LYS A 606 52.59 -25.46 -10.13
CA LYS A 606 51.46 -26.14 -9.48
C LYS A 606 51.83 -26.45 -8.03
N CYS A 607 51.33 -25.65 -7.09
CA CYS A 607 51.57 -25.84 -5.67
C CYS A 607 50.37 -26.55 -5.04
N SER A 608 50.47 -27.86 -4.90
CA SER A 608 49.72 -28.59 -3.86
C SER A 608 50.29 -28.16 -2.50
N GLN A 609 49.56 -27.28 -1.81
CA GLN A 609 49.79 -26.81 -0.44
C GLN A 609 51.05 -25.94 -0.21
N GLY A 610 50.83 -24.70 0.26
CA GLY A 610 51.87 -23.84 0.86
C GLY A 610 52.48 -22.80 -0.07
N TYR A 611 51.92 -21.59 -0.05
CA TYR A 611 52.36 -20.40 -0.78
C TYR A 611 53.87 -20.09 -0.65
N ARG A 612 54.49 -19.69 -1.77
CA ARG A 612 55.68 -18.82 -1.80
C ARG A 612 55.48 -17.67 -2.80
N ARG A 613 56.03 -16.51 -2.45
CA ARG A 613 55.96 -15.25 -3.24
C ARG A 613 56.54 -15.43 -4.65
N PRO A 614 55.98 -14.75 -5.69
CA PRO A 614 56.62 -14.66 -6.99
C PRO A 614 58.00 -13.99 -6.85
N MET A 615 59.02 -14.56 -7.48
CA MET A 615 60.31 -13.88 -7.63
C MET A 615 60.18 -12.83 -8.74
N TYR A 616 60.40 -11.56 -8.39
CA TYR A 616 60.43 -10.47 -9.35
C TYR A 616 61.62 -10.63 -10.30
N SER A 617 61.33 -10.97 -11.55
CA SER A 617 62.24 -10.82 -12.67
C SER A 617 62.40 -9.33 -13.02
N THR A 618 63.64 -8.84 -13.01
CA THR A 618 64.02 -7.48 -13.41
C THR A 618 63.95 -7.35 -14.93
N THR A 619 62.79 -6.95 -15.45
CA THR A 619 62.63 -6.49 -16.84
C THR A 619 62.08 -5.06 -16.86
N THR A 620 62.50 -4.33 -17.89
CA THR A 620 62.32 -2.88 -18.12
C THR A 620 60.89 -2.37 -17.87
N PRO A 621 60.74 -1.19 -17.23
CA PRO A 621 59.47 -0.70 -16.69
C PRO A 621 58.40 -0.24 -17.71
N ASP A 622 58.73 -0.14 -19.00
CA ASP A 622 57.89 0.60 -19.97
C ASP A 622 57.06 -0.27 -20.93
N GLN A 623 56.93 -1.59 -20.72
CA GLN A 623 56.11 -2.45 -21.60
C GLN A 623 54.96 -3.15 -20.85
N PRO A 624 53.70 -3.04 -21.33
CA PRO A 624 52.56 -3.73 -20.74
C PRO A 624 52.76 -5.25 -20.80
N ARG A 625 52.57 -5.93 -19.66
CA ARG A 625 52.67 -7.40 -19.54
C ARG A 625 51.31 -8.04 -19.76
N ASN A 626 51.28 -9.14 -20.51
CA ASN A 626 50.11 -10.00 -20.63
C ASN A 626 50.10 -11.05 -19.51
N GLY A 627 48.92 -11.49 -19.09
CA GLY A 627 48.76 -12.37 -17.94
C GLY A 627 47.39 -13.03 -17.89
N HIS A 628 47.25 -13.96 -16.96
CA HIS A 628 45.98 -14.62 -16.66
C HIS A 628 45.49 -14.24 -15.28
N LEU A 629 44.17 -14.32 -15.08
CA LEU A 629 43.53 -14.01 -13.81
C LEU A 629 43.43 -15.25 -12.94
N HIS A 630 43.87 -15.11 -11.68
CA HIS A 630 43.74 -16.16 -10.68
C HIS A 630 42.92 -15.71 -9.48
N TRP A 631 42.22 -16.71 -8.95
CA TRP A 631 41.27 -16.60 -7.85
C TRP A 631 41.95 -16.89 -6.52
N HIS A 632 41.79 -15.98 -5.56
CA HIS A 632 42.15 -16.26 -4.18
C HIS A 632 41.02 -15.92 -3.21
N PRO A 633 40.67 -16.84 -2.29
CA PRO A 633 39.78 -16.52 -1.19
C PRO A 633 40.45 -15.50 -0.26
N LEU A 634 39.64 -14.64 0.36
CA LEU A 634 40.10 -13.75 1.42
C LEU A 634 40.68 -14.56 2.57
N THR A 635 41.99 -14.48 2.74
CA THR A 635 42.70 -14.94 3.94
C THR A 635 43.16 -13.72 4.73
N GLU A 636 43.46 -13.91 6.03
CA GLU A 636 43.62 -12.88 7.07
C GLU A 636 44.54 -11.68 6.74
N TRP A 637 45.36 -11.76 5.70
CA TRP A 637 46.30 -10.71 5.25
C TRP A 637 45.66 -9.44 4.65
N SER A 638 44.38 -9.47 4.30
CA SER A 638 43.70 -8.42 3.50
C SER A 638 43.02 -7.32 4.31
N LEU A 639 42.78 -7.54 5.61
CA LEU A 639 42.08 -6.58 6.50
C LEU A 639 42.90 -5.31 6.78
N THR A 640 44.23 -5.39 6.72
CA THR A 640 45.12 -4.25 6.93
C THR A 640 45.10 -3.27 5.75
N LEU A 641 44.96 -3.77 4.51
CA LEU A 641 44.89 -2.92 3.32
C LEU A 641 43.53 -2.19 3.18
N ALA A 642 42.44 -2.83 3.60
CA ALA A 642 41.10 -2.21 3.57
C ALA A 642 40.90 -1.10 4.63
N SER A 643 41.72 -1.09 5.70
CA SER A 643 41.64 -0.11 6.79
C SER A 643 42.66 1.01 6.69
N THR A 644 43.69 0.88 5.84
CA THR A 644 44.76 1.88 5.69
C THR A 644 45.16 2.11 4.23
N HIS A 645 44.31 2.78 3.45
CA HIS A 645 44.74 3.35 2.17
C HIS A 645 45.53 4.65 2.39
N ARG A 646 46.84 4.54 2.63
CA ARG A 646 47.81 5.55 2.18
C ARG A 646 48.41 5.08 0.85
N ILE A 647 48.08 5.83 -0.19
CA ILE A 647 48.65 5.72 -1.54
C ILE A 647 50.10 6.20 -1.47
N SER A 648 51.05 5.39 -1.94
CA SER A 648 52.29 5.92 -2.54
C SER A 648 52.18 5.75 -4.05
N GLN A 649 52.60 6.80 -4.74
CA GLN A 649 52.46 7.12 -6.17
C GLN A 649 52.80 6.00 -7.14
#